data_AF-A0A925CA34-F1
#
_entry.id   AF-A0A925CA34-F1
#
_cell.length_a   1.000
_cell.length_b   1.000
_cell.length_c   1.000
_cell.angle_alpha   90.00
_cell.angle_beta   90.00
_cell.angle_gamma   90.00
#
_symmetry.space_group_name_H-M   'P 1'
#
loop_
_entity.id
_entity.type
_entity.pdbx_description
1 polymer ?
#
loop_
_entity_poly.entity_id
_entity_poly.type
_entity_poly.pdbx_seq_one_letter_code
_entity_poly.pdbx_strand_id
1 'polypeptide(L)'
;MTSATSRDRHAKSLAHRSGRPSSFFDQLEPRQLLTAIIWDGGAGDNFWHSAANWSGDTVPTAADDAVISLPASSPTIIYNATSGARSVRSLINDEAMTISGGALSILQPSTFNGPLTVSSGTLDLAGATLFDGAVSFSNGTITGSGDMTFNGSFDWSFGTLGGSGTSTISTSGSLALSGSTHTLGRDLINDGSATWTAGNVHFDGATFTSNGQFTATFASIASMMGISGVNTFANTGTFQKLGAGNARFIASSTDVAFNNSGTATVASGELSLHAGGLNLGTFAVGATLNFSGSAYTNGATSIIGGTGDISTTAGTVTFAGTHTGFTGDFSQSGGTATANSPFPNISTGLFTNGTLNGSADVTFGSTFTWNFGEMSGTGRTIIGPGATATLASSTHTLMRELTNNGAINWTAGNINFNNGTLANNGTLTTSSTGIIQALGIGGANVISNAGQFIRSGPGETRFIVSTTGVAFNNTGTVTISGGTLNIGAGGTSSGTMSPAAGATLEFSGNLTYTHTPASSVQGASGTLLVSAGTVNFEGAVSGIESFDQSGGTANFNTTSTATFVGGNISNGTLAGSSGVSFSGVLAWTFGTMTGSGQTIITPTGSLSLNSSTHTLERTLTNNGAINWTAGNINLNNGAINNTANFTANSAGVLQVVGIGGVNTFNNTGTLNKLGAGELRFTFSSSGVTLLNPGTINVQSGDIALNQAIFTNSGSISLLAGSQIAVTGAFVQTDTGSLTTQLAGTAANDLGRMTSTLTATIEGDLTATLLGGFNPQRFDRFDIVTGSTLVGTFDTVTFPAAAANRKWAIVYQTNRAQLLYTSIADWDNSGTIGSADITAFLAAWFADLQNNTLIADFDHNNTTGSSDITAFLTAWFFALGGG
;
A
#
# COMPACT_ATOMS: atom_id res chain seq x y z
N MET A 1 -63.42 26.97 23.41
CA MET A 1 -63.37 28.16 24.28
C MET A 1 -63.35 29.38 23.36
N THR A 2 -64.52 29.93 23.01
CA THR A 2 -65.11 31.18 23.59
C THR A 2 -64.19 32.39 23.34
N SER A 3 -64.55 33.51 22.68
CA SER A 3 -65.81 34.23 22.42
C SER A 3 -65.46 35.36 21.41
N ALA A 4 -66.04 35.50 20.21
CA ALA A 4 -67.30 36.18 19.86
C ALA A 4 -67.41 37.68 20.25
N THR A 5 -67.55 38.57 19.24
CA THR A 5 -68.56 39.66 19.05
C THR A 5 -68.29 40.35 17.69
N SER A 6 -69.10 40.18 16.63
CA SER A 6 -70.43 40.77 16.33
C SER A 6 -70.33 42.10 15.54
N ARG A 7 -70.58 42.08 14.20
CA ARG A 7 -71.79 42.58 13.47
C ARG A 7 -71.94 44.13 13.50
N ASP A 8 -72.41 44.84 12.48
CA ASP A 8 -73.24 44.52 11.31
C ASP A 8 -73.20 45.68 10.27
N ARG A 9 -73.37 45.31 9.00
CA ARG A 9 -74.15 45.95 7.89
C ARG A 9 -74.55 47.45 7.96
N HIS A 10 -74.37 48.19 6.86
CA HIS A 10 -75.38 48.37 5.78
C HIS A 10 -74.98 49.35 4.66
N ALA A 11 -75.49 49.07 3.46
CA ALA A 11 -75.34 49.83 2.21
C ALA A 11 -76.36 50.97 2.07
N LYS A 12 -76.08 51.96 1.21
CA LYS A 12 -77.03 52.82 0.45
C LYS A 12 -76.23 53.63 -0.59
N SER A 13 -76.39 53.37 -1.88
CA SER A 13 -77.36 53.96 -2.83
C SER A 13 -76.97 55.34 -3.39
N LEU A 14 -76.88 55.39 -4.71
CA LEU A 14 -76.65 56.55 -5.59
C LEU A 14 -77.68 57.67 -5.44
N ALA A 15 -77.25 58.92 -5.69
CA ALA A 15 -78.08 59.97 -6.30
C ALA A 15 -77.23 61.04 -7.02
N HIS A 16 -77.51 61.25 -8.31
CA HIS A 16 -77.11 62.42 -9.10
C HIS A 16 -77.95 63.66 -8.70
N ARG A 17 -77.34 64.85 -8.58
CA ARG A 17 -77.84 66.07 -9.25
C ARG A 17 -76.87 67.25 -9.22
N SER A 18 -77.02 68.02 -10.29
CA SER A 18 -76.31 69.20 -10.80
C SER A 18 -76.44 70.50 -10.01
N GLY A 19 -75.39 71.33 -10.04
CA GLY A 19 -75.44 72.78 -9.78
C GLY A 19 -74.10 73.47 -10.04
N ARG A 20 -74.07 74.40 -11.01
CA ARG A 20 -72.90 75.16 -11.53
C ARG A 20 -72.35 76.24 -10.55
N PRO A 21 -71.17 76.84 -10.82
CA PRO A 21 -70.22 77.30 -9.81
C PRO A 21 -70.39 78.76 -9.38
N SER A 22 -69.90 79.11 -8.20
CA SER A 22 -69.61 80.49 -7.80
C SER A 22 -68.10 80.67 -7.67
N SER A 23 -67.57 81.58 -8.48
CA SER A 23 -66.18 82.00 -8.56
C SER A 23 -65.82 82.87 -7.35
N PHE A 24 -65.00 82.33 -6.45
CA PHE A 24 -64.14 83.15 -5.59
C PHE A 24 -62.72 83.04 -6.14
N PHE A 25 -62.23 84.15 -6.68
CA PHE A 25 -60.83 84.37 -7.01
C PHE A 25 -60.04 84.38 -5.69
N ASP A 26 -59.30 83.32 -5.41
CA ASP A 26 -58.18 83.39 -4.49
C ASP A 26 -56.98 84.01 -5.21
N GLN A 27 -56.37 84.94 -4.52
CA GLN A 27 -55.26 85.77 -4.95
C GLN A 27 -54.04 84.87 -5.24
N LEU A 28 -53.56 84.88 -6.50
CA LEU A 28 -52.25 84.33 -6.84
C LEU A 28 -51.19 85.08 -6.04
N GLU A 29 -50.56 84.40 -5.08
CA GLU A 29 -49.30 84.89 -4.52
C GLU A 29 -48.27 85.05 -5.66
N PRO A 30 -47.49 86.13 -5.68
CA PRO A 30 -46.42 86.27 -6.66
C PRO A 30 -45.37 85.20 -6.36
N ARG A 31 -45.39 84.10 -7.12
CA ARG A 31 -44.19 83.27 -7.28
C ARG A 31 -43.17 84.16 -7.97
N GLN A 32 -42.18 84.65 -7.22
CA GLN A 32 -40.90 85.02 -7.83
C GLN A 32 -40.37 83.74 -8.50
N LEU A 33 -40.65 83.58 -9.79
CA LEU A 33 -39.87 82.69 -10.64
C LEU A 33 -38.47 83.29 -10.69
N LEU A 34 -37.50 82.62 -10.08
CA LEU A 34 -36.09 82.82 -10.44
C LEU A 34 -36.02 82.56 -11.95
N THR A 35 -35.62 83.57 -12.72
CA THR A 35 -35.51 83.45 -14.17
C THR A 35 -34.31 82.56 -14.48
N ALA A 36 -34.54 81.44 -15.19
CA ALA A 36 -33.44 80.62 -15.69
C ALA A 36 -32.55 81.42 -16.64
N ILE A 37 -31.25 81.15 -16.64
CA ILE A 37 -30.29 81.71 -17.59
C ILE A 37 -30.20 80.78 -18.80
N ILE A 38 -30.53 81.30 -19.99
CA ILE A 38 -30.75 80.51 -21.20
C ILE A 38 -29.58 80.70 -22.16
N TRP A 39 -29.08 79.62 -22.74
CA TRP A 39 -28.08 79.70 -23.81
C TRP A 39 -28.72 80.27 -25.10
N ASP A 40 -28.24 81.42 -25.56
CA ASP A 40 -28.74 82.11 -26.76
C ASP A 40 -27.72 82.15 -27.92
N GLY A 41 -26.45 81.82 -27.66
CA GLY A 41 -25.39 81.80 -28.66
C GLY A 41 -24.99 83.18 -29.20
N GLY A 42 -25.30 84.27 -28.48
CA GLY A 42 -25.06 85.64 -28.93
C GLY A 42 -23.60 86.02 -29.21
N ALA A 43 -22.61 85.27 -28.70
CA ALA A 43 -21.19 85.52 -28.97
C ALA A 43 -20.72 85.00 -30.34
N GLY A 44 -21.48 84.10 -30.98
CA GLY A 44 -21.09 83.44 -32.24
C GLY A 44 -19.98 82.39 -32.07
N ASP A 45 -19.59 82.09 -30.83
CA ASP A 45 -18.76 80.95 -30.45
C ASP A 45 -19.59 79.96 -29.61
N ASN A 46 -19.03 78.80 -29.28
CA ASN A 46 -19.71 77.79 -28.45
C ASN A 46 -19.09 77.65 -27.05
N PHE A 47 -18.36 78.65 -26.55
CA PHE A 47 -17.62 78.53 -25.29
C PHE A 47 -18.49 78.89 -24.07
N TRP A 48 -18.52 78.01 -23.05
CA TRP A 48 -19.31 78.23 -21.82
C TRP A 48 -19.00 79.56 -21.13
N HIS A 49 -17.74 79.99 -21.16
CA HIS A 49 -17.27 81.19 -20.48
C HIS A 49 -17.49 82.49 -21.26
N SER A 50 -17.94 82.43 -22.50
CA SER A 50 -18.32 83.62 -23.28
C SER A 50 -19.66 84.13 -22.76
N ALA A 51 -19.63 85.21 -21.97
CA ALA A 51 -20.80 85.73 -21.29
C ALA A 51 -21.96 86.07 -22.24
N ALA A 52 -21.64 86.52 -23.46
CA ALA A 52 -22.60 86.85 -24.52
C ALA A 52 -23.31 85.63 -25.15
N ASN A 53 -22.98 84.38 -24.76
CA ASN A 53 -23.75 83.19 -25.16
C ASN A 53 -24.93 82.89 -24.23
N TRP A 54 -25.10 83.67 -23.16
CA TRP A 54 -26.10 83.47 -22.13
C TRP A 54 -27.01 84.69 -22.03
N SER A 55 -28.30 84.44 -21.84
CA SER A 55 -29.31 85.48 -21.70
C SER A 55 -28.93 86.48 -20.60
N GLY A 56 -28.85 87.76 -20.96
CA GLY A 56 -28.40 88.81 -20.03
C GLY A 56 -26.88 89.01 -19.99
N ASP A 57 -26.14 88.45 -20.94
CA ASP A 57 -24.69 88.60 -21.15
C ASP A 57 -23.85 88.30 -19.89
N THR A 58 -24.26 87.27 -19.12
CA THR A 58 -23.58 86.85 -17.89
C THR A 58 -23.39 85.33 -17.87
N VAL A 59 -22.22 84.86 -17.41
CA VAL A 59 -21.97 83.41 -17.29
C VAL A 59 -22.70 82.88 -16.05
N PRO A 60 -23.37 81.70 -16.10
CA PRO A 60 -24.08 81.13 -14.96
C PRO A 60 -23.21 80.98 -13.71
N THR A 61 -23.82 81.23 -12.55
CA THR A 61 -23.22 81.11 -11.22
C THR A 61 -23.96 80.06 -10.36
N ALA A 62 -23.45 79.82 -9.15
CA ALA A 62 -24.02 78.84 -8.22
C ALA A 62 -25.49 79.09 -7.82
N ALA A 63 -26.01 80.30 -8.08
CA ALA A 63 -27.40 80.66 -7.80
C ALA A 63 -28.35 80.44 -8.98
N ASP A 64 -27.81 80.18 -10.19
CA ASP A 64 -28.57 80.26 -11.43
C ASP A 64 -28.96 78.87 -11.95
N ASP A 65 -30.21 78.74 -12.41
CA ASP A 65 -30.68 77.58 -13.15
C ASP A 65 -30.38 77.80 -14.64
N ALA A 66 -29.49 76.98 -15.22
CA ALA A 66 -29.08 77.09 -16.62
C ALA A 66 -29.90 76.17 -17.54
N VAL A 67 -30.31 76.68 -18.70
CA VAL A 67 -31.01 75.90 -19.73
C VAL A 67 -30.32 76.08 -21.07
N ILE A 68 -29.96 74.98 -21.72
CA ILE A 68 -29.34 74.93 -23.05
C ILE A 68 -30.29 74.15 -23.96
N SER A 69 -30.99 74.87 -24.84
CA SER A 69 -31.96 74.27 -25.78
C SER A 69 -32.07 75.13 -27.03
N LEU A 70 -31.41 74.71 -28.12
CA LEU A 70 -31.36 75.41 -29.41
C LEU A 70 -31.53 74.41 -30.57
N PRO A 71 -32.72 73.77 -30.70
CA PRO A 71 -32.92 72.64 -31.60
C PRO A 71 -32.72 72.97 -33.08
N ALA A 72 -32.74 74.25 -33.47
CA ALA A 72 -32.51 74.67 -34.86
C ALA A 72 -31.03 74.70 -35.26
N SER A 73 -30.13 75.09 -34.35
CA SER A 73 -28.69 75.22 -34.63
C SER A 73 -27.87 74.05 -34.09
N SER A 74 -28.39 73.36 -33.06
CA SER A 74 -27.81 72.21 -32.37
C SER A 74 -26.30 72.32 -32.14
N PRO A 75 -25.84 73.35 -31.39
CA PRO A 75 -24.43 73.60 -31.18
C PRO A 75 -23.79 72.52 -30.29
N THR A 76 -22.47 72.36 -30.38
CA THR A 76 -21.70 71.62 -29.36
C THR A 76 -21.09 72.62 -28.38
N ILE A 77 -21.60 72.64 -27.16
CA ILE A 77 -21.17 73.53 -26.06
C ILE A 77 -19.81 73.07 -25.52
N ILE A 78 -18.85 73.99 -25.39
CA ILE A 78 -17.48 73.68 -24.99
C ILE A 78 -17.17 74.27 -23.62
N TYR A 79 -16.94 73.39 -22.65
CA TYR A 79 -16.34 73.72 -21.36
C TYR A 79 -14.86 73.28 -21.36
N ASN A 80 -13.95 74.23 -21.56
CA ASN A 80 -12.51 73.97 -21.63
C ASN A 80 -11.77 74.57 -20.43
N ALA A 81 -10.44 74.39 -20.38
CA ALA A 81 -9.59 74.91 -19.31
C ALA A 81 -9.75 76.42 -19.04
N THR A 82 -9.98 77.23 -20.08
CA THR A 82 -10.23 78.68 -19.98
C THR A 82 -11.48 79.00 -19.17
N SER A 83 -12.44 78.08 -19.10
CA SER A 83 -13.66 78.25 -18.32
C SER A 83 -13.39 78.25 -16.81
N GLY A 84 -12.28 77.67 -16.36
CA GLY A 84 -11.87 77.64 -14.95
C GLY A 84 -12.76 76.77 -14.08
N ALA A 85 -12.74 77.03 -12.77
CA ALA A 85 -13.66 76.42 -11.81
C ALA A 85 -14.94 77.26 -11.71
N ARG A 86 -16.09 76.67 -11.99
CA ARG A 86 -17.41 77.32 -11.91
C ARG A 86 -18.42 76.38 -11.27
N SER A 87 -19.48 76.97 -10.74
CA SER A 87 -20.63 76.24 -10.22
C SER A 87 -21.90 76.81 -10.81
N VAL A 88 -22.90 75.95 -11.01
CA VAL A 88 -24.25 76.30 -11.46
C VAL A 88 -25.27 75.64 -10.53
N ARG A 89 -26.43 76.27 -10.30
CA ARG A 89 -27.45 75.69 -9.41
C ARG A 89 -28.00 74.40 -10.00
N SER A 90 -28.61 74.44 -11.19
CA SER A 90 -29.03 73.26 -11.97
C SER A 90 -28.77 73.48 -13.46
N LEU A 91 -28.72 72.40 -14.24
CA LEU A 91 -28.54 72.44 -15.70
C LEU A 91 -29.56 71.52 -16.38
N ILE A 92 -30.30 72.06 -17.36
CA ILE A 92 -31.00 71.27 -18.38
C ILE A 92 -30.28 71.49 -19.70
N ASN A 93 -29.72 70.43 -20.28
CA ASN A 93 -28.95 70.50 -21.51
C ASN A 93 -29.50 69.56 -22.59
N ASP A 94 -30.13 70.13 -23.61
CA ASP A 94 -30.67 69.42 -24.77
C ASP A 94 -29.64 69.25 -25.91
N GLU A 95 -28.53 69.99 -25.87
CA GLU A 95 -27.53 70.01 -26.93
C GLU A 95 -26.28 69.19 -26.61
N ALA A 96 -25.39 68.97 -27.58
CA ALA A 96 -24.13 68.30 -27.32
C ALA A 96 -23.23 69.17 -26.42
N MET A 97 -22.57 68.58 -25.41
CA MET A 97 -21.64 69.28 -24.53
C MET A 97 -20.29 68.55 -24.45
N THR A 98 -19.19 69.28 -24.47
CA THR A 98 -17.82 68.76 -24.30
C THR A 98 -17.13 69.42 -23.12
N ILE A 99 -16.77 68.63 -22.11
CA ILE A 99 -15.85 69.00 -21.04
C ILE A 99 -14.43 68.56 -21.45
N SER A 100 -13.58 69.52 -21.79
CA SER A 100 -12.19 69.32 -22.23
C SER A 100 -11.15 69.93 -21.29
N GLY A 101 -11.58 70.46 -20.15
CA GLY A 101 -10.74 71.03 -19.10
C GLY A 101 -11.56 71.86 -18.12
N GLY A 102 -10.92 72.42 -17.08
CA GLY A 102 -11.61 73.20 -16.03
C GLY A 102 -12.39 72.31 -15.05
N ALA A 103 -13.17 72.94 -14.17
CA ALA A 103 -14.04 72.25 -13.20
C ALA A 103 -15.45 72.86 -13.21
N LEU A 104 -16.47 72.06 -13.49
CA LEU A 104 -17.89 72.46 -13.46
C LEU A 104 -18.60 71.71 -12.33
N SER A 105 -19.09 72.42 -11.32
CA SER A 105 -19.94 71.84 -10.27
C SER A 105 -21.42 72.16 -10.50
N ILE A 106 -22.29 71.16 -10.39
CA ILE A 106 -23.74 71.27 -10.54
C ILE A 106 -24.40 70.90 -9.21
N LEU A 107 -25.09 71.87 -8.59
CA LEU A 107 -25.43 71.82 -7.16
C LEU A 107 -26.78 71.18 -6.84
N GLN A 108 -27.70 71.13 -7.80
CA GLN A 108 -29.08 70.68 -7.67
C GLN A 108 -29.44 69.73 -8.81
N PRO A 109 -30.57 69.00 -8.70
CA PRO A 109 -30.94 68.01 -9.71
C PRO A 109 -30.95 68.58 -11.13
N SER A 110 -30.38 67.83 -12.07
CA SER A 110 -30.06 68.31 -13.43
C SER A 110 -30.21 67.20 -14.47
N THR A 111 -30.33 67.58 -15.75
CA THR A 111 -30.55 66.63 -16.85
C THR A 111 -29.70 66.99 -18.07
N PHE A 112 -29.07 65.98 -18.64
CA PHE A 112 -28.41 66.02 -19.95
C PHE A 112 -29.20 65.16 -20.93
N ASN A 113 -30.06 65.79 -21.73
CA ASN A 113 -30.81 65.14 -22.81
C ASN A 113 -29.93 64.97 -24.07
N GLY A 114 -29.02 65.92 -24.33
CA GLY A 114 -28.05 65.84 -25.42
C GLY A 114 -26.78 65.04 -25.05
N PRO A 115 -25.95 64.65 -26.03
CA PRO A 115 -24.71 63.90 -25.78
C PRO A 115 -23.68 64.69 -24.95
N LEU A 116 -23.02 64.02 -24.01
CA LEU A 116 -21.92 64.58 -23.21
C LEU A 116 -20.60 63.90 -23.57
N THR A 117 -19.56 64.67 -23.85
CA THR A 117 -18.18 64.19 -23.96
C THR A 117 -17.34 64.76 -22.83
N VAL A 118 -16.68 63.91 -22.04
CA VAL A 118 -15.71 64.30 -21.02
C VAL A 118 -14.34 63.75 -21.43
N SER A 119 -13.44 64.63 -21.86
CA SER A 119 -12.10 64.28 -22.36
C SER A 119 -10.96 64.85 -21.50
N SER A 120 -11.30 65.66 -20.48
CA SER A 120 -10.42 66.12 -19.41
C SER A 120 -11.26 66.90 -18.38
N GLY A 121 -10.63 67.52 -17.39
CA GLY A 121 -11.30 68.38 -16.40
C GLY A 121 -12.05 67.62 -15.32
N THR A 122 -12.88 68.34 -14.56
CA THR A 122 -13.72 67.80 -13.48
C THR A 122 -15.17 68.21 -13.69
N LEU A 123 -16.08 67.23 -13.69
CA LEU A 123 -17.52 67.44 -13.61
C LEU A 123 -17.99 66.94 -12.23
N ASP A 124 -18.39 67.86 -11.36
CA ASP A 124 -18.78 67.58 -9.98
C ASP A 124 -20.31 67.72 -9.82
N LEU A 125 -21.00 66.60 -9.68
CA LEU A 125 -22.46 66.51 -9.68
C LEU A 125 -22.95 66.32 -8.24
N ALA A 126 -23.07 67.42 -7.52
CA ALA A 126 -23.60 67.39 -6.14
C ALA A 126 -25.12 67.13 -6.13
N GLY A 127 -25.84 67.58 -7.17
CA GLY A 127 -27.25 67.27 -7.41
C GLY A 127 -27.46 65.98 -8.22
N ALA A 128 -28.60 65.31 -8.01
CA ALA A 128 -28.96 64.12 -8.75
C ALA A 128 -29.06 64.41 -10.26
N THR A 129 -28.32 63.67 -11.09
CA THR A 129 -28.16 63.99 -12.51
C THR A 129 -28.63 62.85 -13.40
N LEU A 130 -29.50 63.18 -14.35
CA LEU A 130 -29.98 62.24 -15.37
C LEU A 130 -29.25 62.47 -16.70
N PHE A 131 -28.68 61.40 -17.26
CA PHE A 131 -28.08 61.37 -18.59
C PHE A 131 -28.98 60.56 -19.53
N ASP A 132 -29.88 61.25 -20.23
CA ASP A 132 -30.72 60.67 -21.28
C ASP A 132 -29.94 60.56 -22.62
N GLY A 133 -29.01 61.49 -22.87
CA GLY A 133 -28.07 61.43 -23.98
C GLY A 133 -26.91 60.47 -23.77
N ALA A 134 -26.18 60.16 -24.84
CA ALA A 134 -24.96 59.35 -24.78
C ALA A 134 -23.82 60.10 -24.05
N VAL A 135 -23.08 59.41 -23.20
CA VAL A 135 -21.93 59.93 -22.46
C VAL A 135 -20.66 59.23 -22.94
N SER A 136 -19.73 59.98 -23.54
CA SER A 136 -18.38 59.52 -23.87
C SER A 136 -17.39 60.05 -22.84
N PHE A 137 -16.84 59.16 -22.01
CA PHE A 137 -15.89 59.50 -20.96
C PHE A 137 -14.52 58.94 -21.27
N SER A 138 -13.68 59.79 -21.84
CA SER A 138 -12.36 59.40 -22.35
C SER A 138 -11.21 59.85 -21.46
N ASN A 139 -11.37 60.80 -20.53
CA ASN A 139 -10.41 61.15 -19.48
C ASN A 139 -11.01 62.21 -18.54
N GLY A 140 -10.37 62.49 -17.40
CA GLY A 140 -10.83 63.48 -16.43
C GLY A 140 -11.50 62.85 -15.21
N THR A 141 -12.31 63.63 -14.49
CA THR A 141 -13.02 63.19 -13.28
C THR A 141 -14.51 63.54 -13.37
N ILE A 142 -15.38 62.54 -13.24
CA ILE A 142 -16.80 62.74 -12.94
C ILE A 142 -16.98 62.37 -11.45
N THR A 143 -17.41 63.31 -10.62
CA THR A 143 -17.52 63.16 -9.16
C THR A 143 -18.82 63.74 -8.61
N GLY A 144 -18.96 63.78 -7.29
CA GLY A 144 -20.04 64.47 -6.58
C GLY A 144 -20.88 63.55 -5.68
N SER A 145 -21.67 64.17 -4.80
CA SER A 145 -22.55 63.48 -3.84
C SER A 145 -23.90 63.06 -4.42
N GLY A 146 -24.29 63.62 -5.57
CA GLY A 146 -25.57 63.33 -6.22
C GLY A 146 -25.54 62.00 -6.95
N ASP A 147 -26.69 61.33 -6.99
CA ASP A 147 -26.85 60.11 -7.79
C ASP A 147 -26.83 60.42 -9.29
N MET A 148 -26.29 59.51 -10.08
CA MET A 148 -26.25 59.62 -11.54
C MET A 148 -27.02 58.48 -12.17
N THR A 149 -27.90 58.78 -13.13
CA THR A 149 -28.64 57.76 -13.89
C THR A 149 -28.33 57.90 -15.37
N PHE A 150 -27.89 56.83 -16.01
CA PHE A 150 -27.59 56.76 -17.44
C PHE A 150 -28.69 55.97 -18.15
N ASN A 151 -29.51 56.67 -18.91
CA ASN A 151 -30.54 56.08 -19.78
C ASN A 151 -30.01 55.80 -21.20
N GLY A 152 -29.03 56.58 -21.65
CA GLY A 152 -28.28 56.38 -22.90
C GLY A 152 -27.06 55.46 -22.75
N SER A 153 -26.16 55.47 -23.76
CA SER A 153 -24.88 54.77 -23.67
C SER A 153 -23.88 55.54 -22.80
N PHE A 154 -23.11 54.83 -21.99
CA PHE A 154 -21.98 55.35 -21.23
C PHE A 154 -20.70 54.64 -21.69
N ASP A 155 -19.98 55.29 -22.60
CA ASP A 155 -18.72 54.81 -23.15
C ASP A 155 -17.57 55.32 -22.29
N TRP A 156 -17.15 54.50 -21.33
CA TRP A 156 -16.04 54.81 -20.42
C TRP A 156 -14.75 54.17 -20.96
N SER A 157 -13.79 55.00 -21.36
CA SER A 157 -12.50 54.53 -21.88
C SER A 157 -11.37 54.62 -20.84
N PHE A 158 -11.33 55.68 -20.03
CA PHE A 158 -10.45 55.83 -18.87
C PHE A 158 -10.80 57.13 -18.13
N GLY A 159 -10.24 57.31 -16.92
CA GLY A 159 -10.52 58.44 -16.04
C GLY A 159 -11.12 57.99 -14.70
N THR A 160 -11.55 58.96 -13.88
CA THR A 160 -12.05 58.72 -12.53
C THR A 160 -13.56 58.96 -12.44
N LEU A 161 -14.31 57.95 -12.01
CA LEU A 161 -15.71 58.04 -11.59
C LEU A 161 -15.77 57.92 -10.07
N GLY A 162 -15.99 59.03 -9.36
CA GLY A 162 -15.86 59.09 -7.90
C GLY A 162 -16.98 59.86 -7.19
N GLY A 163 -16.80 60.09 -5.88
CA GLY A 163 -17.78 60.77 -5.04
C GLY A 163 -18.66 59.80 -4.24
N SER A 164 -19.54 60.35 -3.41
CA SER A 164 -20.31 59.53 -2.43
C SER A 164 -21.68 59.06 -2.93
N GLY A 165 -22.16 59.54 -4.08
CA GLY A 165 -23.45 59.10 -4.63
C GLY A 165 -23.35 57.76 -5.36
N THR A 166 -24.48 57.26 -5.87
CA THR A 166 -24.53 56.04 -6.70
C THR A 166 -24.61 56.38 -8.18
N SER A 167 -23.96 55.60 -9.04
CA SER A 167 -24.13 55.64 -10.50
C SER A 167 -24.99 54.47 -10.94
N THR A 168 -26.01 54.70 -11.76
CA THR A 168 -26.94 53.66 -12.22
C THR A 168 -27.02 53.67 -13.74
N ILE A 169 -26.63 52.58 -14.38
CA ILE A 169 -26.99 52.28 -15.77
C ILE A 169 -28.39 51.69 -15.73
N SER A 170 -29.37 52.43 -16.23
CA SER A 170 -30.77 51.99 -16.23
C SER A 170 -30.97 50.74 -17.09
N THR A 171 -32.14 50.13 -17.03
CA THR A 171 -32.52 48.97 -17.87
C THR A 171 -32.45 49.25 -19.37
N SER A 172 -32.57 50.51 -19.81
CA SER A 172 -32.41 50.91 -21.21
C SER A 172 -30.99 51.36 -21.56
N GLY A 173 -30.16 51.66 -20.54
CA GLY A 173 -28.80 52.14 -20.70
C GLY A 173 -27.80 51.04 -21.03
N SER A 174 -26.63 51.47 -21.49
CA SER A 174 -25.48 50.58 -21.70
C SER A 174 -24.19 51.18 -21.14
N LEU A 175 -23.28 50.35 -20.67
CA LEU A 175 -21.94 50.71 -20.23
C LEU A 175 -20.91 49.98 -21.11
N ALA A 176 -19.99 50.71 -21.72
CA ALA A 176 -18.83 50.14 -22.37
C ALA A 176 -17.57 50.50 -21.57
N LEU A 177 -16.87 49.50 -21.05
CA LEU A 177 -15.53 49.63 -20.47
C LEU A 177 -14.51 49.29 -21.55
N SER A 178 -13.77 50.30 -22.00
CA SER A 178 -12.88 50.24 -23.17
C SER A 178 -11.55 50.92 -22.86
N GLY A 179 -10.63 51.06 -23.82
CA GLY A 179 -9.43 51.88 -23.61
C GLY A 179 -8.47 51.36 -22.52
N SER A 180 -8.20 52.20 -21.52
CA SER A 180 -7.12 52.04 -20.53
C SER A 180 -7.68 51.89 -19.11
N THR A 181 -7.02 52.43 -18.08
CA THR A 181 -7.40 52.21 -16.68
C THR A 181 -8.59 53.10 -16.26
N HIS A 182 -9.60 52.47 -15.70
CA HIS A 182 -10.79 53.10 -15.12
C HIS A 182 -10.62 53.16 -13.60
N THR A 183 -10.84 54.31 -12.97
CA THR A 183 -10.86 54.41 -11.50
C THR A 183 -12.31 54.57 -11.04
N LEU A 184 -12.81 53.58 -10.33
CA LEU A 184 -14.15 53.54 -9.74
C LEU A 184 -14.04 53.77 -8.23
N GLY A 185 -14.38 54.97 -7.79
CA GLY A 185 -14.38 55.39 -6.37
C GLY A 185 -15.78 55.70 -5.83
N ARG A 186 -16.83 55.14 -6.44
CA ARG A 186 -18.23 55.24 -6.01
C ARG A 186 -19.00 53.98 -6.41
N ASP A 187 -20.15 53.75 -5.81
CA ASP A 187 -20.99 52.59 -6.18
C ASP A 187 -21.55 52.74 -7.61
N LEU A 188 -21.51 51.64 -8.36
CA LEU A 188 -22.00 51.54 -9.73
C LEU A 188 -22.97 50.36 -9.86
N ILE A 189 -24.22 50.67 -10.20
CA ILE A 189 -25.28 49.71 -10.47
C ILE A 189 -25.48 49.61 -11.98
N ASN A 190 -25.47 48.39 -12.52
CA ASN A 190 -25.82 48.10 -13.90
C ASN A 190 -27.12 47.29 -13.94
N ASP A 191 -28.24 47.96 -14.24
CA ASP A 191 -29.53 47.32 -14.51
C ASP A 191 -29.73 47.00 -15.99
N GLY A 192 -28.97 47.64 -16.88
CA GLY A 192 -28.99 47.43 -18.33
C GLY A 192 -27.93 46.43 -18.82
N SER A 193 -27.09 46.87 -19.75
CA SER A 193 -26.01 46.05 -20.32
C SER A 193 -24.64 46.69 -20.08
N ALA A 194 -23.65 45.89 -19.71
CA ALA A 194 -22.26 46.31 -19.56
C ALA A 194 -21.35 45.42 -20.41
N THR A 195 -20.42 46.02 -21.15
CA THR A 195 -19.44 45.29 -21.97
C THR A 195 -18.02 45.74 -21.63
N TRP A 196 -17.17 44.80 -21.22
CA TRP A 196 -15.77 45.02 -20.89
C TRP A 196 -14.87 44.47 -21.99
N THR A 197 -14.23 45.40 -22.73
CA THR A 197 -13.46 45.12 -23.96
C THR A 197 -11.96 45.37 -23.81
N ALA A 198 -11.55 46.21 -22.87
CA ALA A 198 -10.16 46.50 -22.56
C ALA A 198 -10.05 47.24 -21.23
N GLY A 199 -8.82 47.42 -20.75
CA GLY A 199 -8.53 48.27 -19.61
C GLY A 199 -8.73 47.60 -18.26
N ASN A 200 -7.93 47.99 -17.27
CA ASN A 200 -8.15 47.58 -15.88
C ASN A 200 -9.24 48.45 -15.25
N VAL A 201 -9.92 47.91 -14.25
CA VAL A 201 -10.83 48.67 -13.37
C VAL A 201 -10.22 48.70 -11.97
N HIS A 202 -9.79 49.87 -11.54
CA HIS A 202 -9.31 50.13 -10.19
C HIS A 202 -10.48 50.50 -9.29
N PHE A 203 -10.74 49.69 -8.27
CA PHE A 203 -11.75 49.97 -7.27
C PHE A 203 -11.11 50.70 -6.08
N ASP A 204 -11.70 51.82 -5.70
CA ASP A 204 -11.28 52.70 -4.61
C ASP A 204 -12.41 52.84 -3.58
N GLY A 205 -12.66 51.77 -2.82
CA GLY A 205 -13.76 51.67 -1.87
C GLY A 205 -15.16 51.59 -2.51
N ALA A 206 -15.28 50.91 -3.65
CA ALA A 206 -16.50 50.88 -4.45
C ALA A 206 -17.16 49.49 -4.54
N THR A 207 -18.49 49.48 -4.71
CA THR A 207 -19.25 48.29 -5.10
C THR A 207 -19.77 48.43 -6.53
N PHE A 208 -19.41 47.49 -7.41
CA PHE A 208 -20.07 47.32 -8.71
C PHE A 208 -21.15 46.25 -8.57
N THR A 209 -22.43 46.60 -8.66
CA THR A 209 -23.54 45.65 -8.73
C THR A 209 -24.05 45.51 -10.15
N SER A 210 -24.01 44.30 -10.72
CA SER A 210 -24.59 43.99 -12.03
C SER A 210 -25.87 43.18 -11.89
N ASN A 211 -27.02 43.88 -11.93
CA ASN A 211 -28.36 43.29 -11.99
C ASN A 211 -28.74 42.84 -13.41
N GLY A 212 -28.22 43.53 -14.43
CA GLY A 212 -28.38 43.19 -15.84
C GLY A 212 -27.28 42.26 -16.37
N GLN A 213 -26.93 42.43 -17.64
CA GLN A 213 -25.86 41.65 -18.29
C GLN A 213 -24.51 42.35 -18.16
N PHE A 214 -23.46 41.63 -17.78
CA PHE A 214 -22.07 42.07 -17.84
C PHE A 214 -21.26 41.10 -18.70
N THR A 215 -20.68 41.58 -19.80
CA THR A 215 -20.00 40.74 -20.81
C THR A 215 -18.53 41.13 -20.96
N ALA A 216 -17.62 40.20 -20.71
CA ALA A 216 -16.17 40.37 -20.90
C ALA A 216 -15.70 39.70 -22.20
N THR A 217 -15.16 40.47 -23.15
CA THR A 217 -14.88 40.02 -24.53
C THR A 217 -13.42 40.16 -24.98
N PHE A 218 -12.55 40.71 -24.14
CA PHE A 218 -11.14 40.93 -24.47
C PHE A 218 -10.33 39.65 -24.73
N ALA A 219 -9.31 39.76 -25.58
CA ALA A 219 -8.45 38.64 -25.99
C ALA A 219 -7.21 38.43 -25.10
N SER A 220 -6.88 39.39 -24.23
CA SER A 220 -5.70 39.36 -23.36
C SER A 220 -6.10 39.41 -21.87
N ILE A 221 -5.22 39.83 -20.97
CA ILE A 221 -5.55 39.97 -19.55
C ILE A 221 -6.24 41.33 -19.33
N ALA A 222 -7.33 41.32 -18.57
CA ALA A 222 -7.88 42.53 -17.96
C ALA A 222 -8.28 42.24 -16.51
N SER A 223 -8.01 43.19 -15.62
CA SER A 223 -8.17 42.98 -14.18
C SER A 223 -9.09 44.00 -13.53
N MET A 224 -9.96 43.52 -12.66
CA MET A 224 -10.59 44.31 -11.61
C MET A 224 -9.73 44.20 -10.36
N MET A 225 -9.21 45.32 -9.87
CA MET A 225 -8.25 45.34 -8.76
C MET A 225 -8.54 46.43 -7.75
N GLY A 226 -8.41 46.11 -6.47
CA GLY A 226 -8.67 47.03 -5.38
C GLY A 226 -7.42 47.81 -5.02
N ILE A 227 -7.51 49.14 -5.01
CA ILE A 227 -6.41 50.04 -4.67
C ILE A 227 -6.58 50.66 -3.28
N SER A 228 -7.80 50.77 -2.78
CA SER A 228 -8.11 51.18 -1.41
C SER A 228 -9.52 50.72 -1.00
N GLY A 229 -9.86 50.84 0.28
CA GLY A 229 -11.20 50.55 0.78
C GLY A 229 -11.64 49.08 0.65
N VAL A 230 -12.93 48.84 0.88
CA VAL A 230 -13.58 47.54 0.66
C VAL A 230 -14.17 47.55 -0.74
N ASN A 231 -13.77 46.60 -1.59
CA ASN A 231 -14.21 46.55 -2.97
C ASN A 231 -14.97 45.25 -3.26
N THR A 232 -16.05 45.36 -4.02
CA THR A 232 -16.88 44.20 -4.37
C THR A 232 -17.41 44.33 -5.79
N PHE A 233 -17.38 43.22 -6.52
CA PHE A 233 -18.18 43.03 -7.71
C PHE A 233 -19.30 42.04 -7.37
N ALA A 234 -20.55 42.48 -7.44
CA ALA A 234 -21.73 41.69 -7.15
C ALA A 234 -22.51 41.39 -8.44
N ASN A 235 -22.46 40.13 -8.89
CA ASN A 235 -23.29 39.64 -9.99
C ASN A 235 -24.61 39.06 -9.45
N THR A 236 -25.69 39.82 -9.58
CA THR A 236 -27.06 39.40 -9.28
C THR A 236 -27.81 39.01 -10.55
N GLY A 237 -27.36 39.49 -11.72
CA GLY A 237 -27.86 39.17 -13.05
C GLY A 237 -27.04 38.11 -13.77
N THR A 238 -26.51 38.47 -14.95
CA THR A 238 -25.71 37.55 -15.78
C THR A 238 -24.32 38.11 -16.07
N PHE A 239 -23.29 37.40 -15.64
CA PHE A 239 -21.90 37.64 -16.05
C PHE A 239 -21.53 36.66 -17.18
N GLN A 240 -21.00 37.15 -18.29
CA GLN A 240 -20.55 36.33 -19.43
C GLN A 240 -19.09 36.61 -19.77
N LYS A 241 -18.25 35.60 -19.62
CA LYS A 241 -16.85 35.64 -20.07
C LYS A 241 -16.73 34.95 -21.42
N LEU A 242 -16.65 35.74 -22.49
CA LEU A 242 -16.69 35.29 -23.89
C LEU A 242 -15.37 35.47 -24.64
N GLY A 243 -14.49 36.38 -24.19
CA GLY A 243 -13.20 36.62 -24.82
C GLY A 243 -12.18 35.52 -24.52
N ALA A 244 -11.16 35.33 -25.36
CA ALA A 244 -10.10 34.32 -25.15
C ALA A 244 -9.15 34.66 -23.97
N GLY A 245 -9.21 35.89 -23.47
CA GLY A 245 -8.32 36.41 -22.43
C GLY A 245 -8.55 35.88 -21.01
N ASN A 246 -7.86 36.46 -20.03
CA ASN A 246 -8.07 36.15 -18.60
C ASN A 246 -8.71 37.35 -17.89
N ALA A 247 -9.94 37.17 -17.39
CA ALA A 247 -10.62 38.12 -16.54
C ALA A 247 -10.23 37.86 -15.08
N ARG A 248 -9.51 38.80 -14.47
CA ARG A 248 -8.97 38.61 -13.12
C ARG A 248 -9.66 39.52 -12.10
N PHE A 249 -10.08 38.94 -10.99
CA PHE A 249 -10.47 39.66 -9.78
C PHE A 249 -9.36 39.49 -8.76
N ILE A 250 -8.59 40.56 -8.52
CA ILE A 250 -7.33 40.48 -7.76
C ILE A 250 -7.21 41.54 -6.68
N ALA A 251 -6.32 41.26 -5.73
CA ALA A 251 -5.78 42.30 -4.86
C ALA A 251 -4.61 43.01 -5.55
N SER A 252 -4.68 44.34 -5.62
CA SER A 252 -3.48 45.16 -5.86
C SER A 252 -2.95 45.66 -4.51
N SER A 253 -3.79 46.41 -3.78
CA SER A 253 -3.57 46.80 -2.38
C SER A 253 -4.69 46.29 -1.46
N THR A 254 -5.91 46.14 -1.99
CA THR A 254 -7.06 45.53 -1.31
C THR A 254 -7.79 44.57 -2.25
N ASP A 255 -8.54 43.63 -1.70
CA ASP A 255 -9.31 42.63 -2.47
C ASP A 255 -10.48 43.27 -3.24
N VAL A 256 -10.80 42.73 -4.42
CA VAL A 256 -12.10 42.89 -5.10
C VAL A 256 -12.83 41.55 -5.05
N ALA A 257 -13.70 41.38 -4.06
CA ALA A 257 -14.46 40.14 -3.91
C ALA A 257 -15.45 39.94 -5.07
N PHE A 258 -15.44 38.77 -5.70
CA PHE A 258 -16.45 38.40 -6.71
C PHE A 258 -17.60 37.65 -6.06
N ASN A 259 -18.70 38.35 -5.84
CA ASN A 259 -19.92 37.78 -5.27
C ASN A 259 -20.92 37.46 -6.36
N ASN A 260 -21.40 36.22 -6.41
CA ASN A 260 -22.33 35.76 -7.44
C ASN A 260 -23.60 35.19 -6.80
N SER A 261 -24.73 35.85 -6.99
CA SER A 261 -26.06 35.30 -6.70
C SER A 261 -26.90 35.05 -7.95
N GLY A 262 -26.45 35.54 -9.11
CA GLY A 262 -27.02 35.30 -10.42
C GLY A 262 -26.34 34.14 -11.18
N THR A 263 -26.17 34.31 -12.49
CA THR A 263 -25.47 33.33 -13.35
C THR A 263 -24.16 33.92 -13.85
N ALA A 264 -23.05 33.19 -13.68
CA ALA A 264 -21.76 33.49 -14.24
C ALA A 264 -21.35 32.39 -15.24
N THR A 265 -21.36 32.73 -16.53
CA THR A 265 -20.98 31.84 -17.62
C THR A 265 -19.54 32.11 -18.05
N VAL A 266 -18.68 31.10 -17.96
CA VAL A 266 -17.30 31.14 -18.43
C VAL A 266 -17.19 30.36 -19.73
N ALA A 267 -17.52 30.99 -20.86
CA ALA A 267 -17.62 30.30 -22.15
C ALA A 267 -16.26 30.20 -22.90
N SER A 268 -15.32 31.12 -22.62
CA SER A 268 -14.01 31.16 -23.28
C SER A 268 -12.94 31.78 -22.37
N GLY A 269 -11.68 31.40 -22.58
CA GLY A 269 -10.54 31.86 -21.79
C GLY A 269 -10.66 31.50 -20.30
N GLU A 270 -10.17 32.38 -19.43
CA GLU A 270 -10.12 32.14 -17.98
C GLU A 270 -10.87 33.22 -17.20
N LEU A 271 -11.59 32.81 -16.15
CA LEU A 271 -12.04 33.67 -15.06
C LEU A 271 -11.22 33.32 -13.81
N SER A 272 -10.39 34.26 -13.35
CA SER A 272 -9.53 34.05 -12.18
C SER A 272 -10.00 34.84 -10.96
N LEU A 273 -10.39 34.13 -9.91
CA LEU A 273 -10.88 34.67 -8.65
C LEU A 273 -9.76 34.59 -7.60
N HIS A 274 -8.93 35.63 -7.54
CA HIS A 274 -7.83 35.71 -6.57
C HIS A 274 -8.23 36.45 -5.29
N ALA A 275 -9.20 37.36 -5.35
CA ALA A 275 -9.57 38.22 -4.23
C ALA A 275 -10.77 37.70 -3.40
N GLY A 276 -10.97 36.38 -3.40
CA GLY A 276 -12.04 35.73 -2.64
C GLY A 276 -13.45 36.07 -3.12
N GLY A 277 -14.44 35.82 -2.26
CA GLY A 277 -15.85 36.09 -2.52
C GLY A 277 -16.78 34.93 -2.18
N LEU A 278 -18.05 35.10 -2.54
CA LEU A 278 -19.13 34.17 -2.26
C LEU A 278 -19.97 33.90 -3.52
N ASN A 279 -20.13 32.63 -3.85
CA ASN A 279 -21.10 32.19 -4.84
C ASN A 279 -22.30 31.54 -4.14
N LEU A 280 -23.48 32.09 -4.37
CA LEU A 280 -24.80 31.53 -4.01
C LEU A 280 -25.65 31.20 -5.25
N GLY A 281 -25.18 31.57 -6.45
CA GLY A 281 -25.83 31.35 -7.73
C GLY A 281 -25.15 30.27 -8.57
N THR A 282 -25.19 30.42 -9.90
CA THR A 282 -24.69 29.42 -10.85
C THR A 282 -23.37 29.84 -11.48
N PHE A 283 -22.38 28.94 -11.50
CA PHE A 283 -21.26 28.97 -12.45
C PHE A 283 -21.51 27.95 -13.57
N ALA A 284 -21.60 28.43 -14.81
CA ALA A 284 -21.61 27.59 -16.01
C ALA A 284 -20.24 27.64 -16.67
N VAL A 285 -19.41 26.62 -16.39
CA VAL A 285 -18.00 26.55 -16.74
C VAL A 285 -17.84 25.82 -18.09
N GLY A 286 -17.65 26.57 -19.16
CA GLY A 286 -17.34 26.07 -20.51
C GLY A 286 -15.85 26.16 -20.90
N ALA A 287 -15.08 27.00 -20.20
CA ALA A 287 -13.63 27.15 -20.32
C ALA A 287 -12.98 27.05 -18.92
N THR A 288 -12.11 27.96 -18.48
CA THR A 288 -11.40 27.78 -17.18
C THR A 288 -11.91 28.71 -16.08
N LEU A 289 -12.30 28.14 -14.93
CA LEU A 289 -12.56 28.84 -13.67
C LEU A 289 -11.42 28.57 -12.68
N ASN A 290 -10.64 29.60 -12.34
CA ASN A 290 -9.47 29.47 -11.47
C ASN A 290 -9.70 30.20 -10.14
N PHE A 291 -9.44 29.50 -9.04
CA PHE A 291 -9.41 30.06 -7.69
C PHE A 291 -7.95 30.07 -7.20
N SER A 292 -7.40 31.26 -7.00
CA SER A 292 -5.94 31.43 -6.97
C SER A 292 -5.39 32.40 -5.92
N GLY A 293 -6.18 32.74 -4.90
CA GLY A 293 -5.72 33.68 -3.87
C GLY A 293 -6.47 33.53 -2.55
N SER A 294 -7.22 34.56 -2.13
CA SER A 294 -8.00 34.59 -0.89
C SER A 294 -9.13 33.55 -0.89
N ALA A 295 -9.69 33.29 0.29
CA ALA A 295 -10.73 32.28 0.47
C ALA A 295 -11.98 32.57 -0.37
N TYR A 296 -12.48 31.55 -1.07
CA TYR A 296 -13.70 31.63 -1.88
C TYR A 296 -14.70 30.56 -1.43
N THR A 297 -15.96 30.95 -1.24
CA THR A 297 -17.01 30.02 -0.82
C THR A 297 -18.05 29.84 -1.92
N ASN A 298 -18.19 28.62 -2.43
CA ASN A 298 -19.38 28.20 -3.17
C ASN A 298 -20.38 27.63 -2.15
N GLY A 299 -21.34 28.46 -1.75
CA GLY A 299 -22.29 28.19 -0.67
C GLY A 299 -23.30 27.09 -1.01
N ALA A 300 -24.11 26.69 -0.03
CA ALA A 300 -25.02 25.55 -0.12
C ALA A 300 -26.05 25.63 -1.27
N THR A 301 -26.42 26.83 -1.70
CA THR A 301 -27.38 27.05 -2.80
C THR A 301 -26.71 27.15 -4.16
N SER A 302 -25.38 27.22 -4.21
CA SER A 302 -24.67 27.40 -5.48
C SER A 302 -24.78 26.18 -6.38
N ILE A 303 -24.65 26.42 -7.68
CA ILE A 303 -24.55 25.36 -8.70
C ILE A 303 -23.27 25.60 -9.47
N ILE A 304 -22.48 24.55 -9.68
CA ILE A 304 -21.36 24.56 -10.61
C ILE A 304 -21.57 23.44 -11.62
N GLY A 305 -21.61 23.77 -12.90
CA GLY A 305 -21.79 22.80 -13.98
C GLY A 305 -21.05 23.20 -15.25
N GLY A 306 -21.03 22.31 -16.23
CA GLY A 306 -20.35 22.49 -17.50
C GLY A 306 -19.14 21.57 -17.69
N THR A 307 -18.53 21.67 -18.86
CA THR A 307 -17.46 20.77 -19.33
C THR A 307 -16.06 21.36 -19.23
N GLY A 308 -15.94 22.62 -18.82
CA GLY A 308 -14.67 23.32 -18.67
C GLY A 308 -13.95 23.00 -17.36
N ASP A 309 -12.79 23.61 -17.15
CA ASP A 309 -11.86 23.25 -16.09
C ASP A 309 -12.07 24.08 -14.82
N ILE A 310 -11.92 23.44 -13.66
CA ILE A 310 -11.79 24.11 -12.38
C ILE A 310 -10.34 23.95 -11.90
N SER A 311 -9.71 25.06 -11.52
CA SER A 311 -8.37 25.05 -10.93
C SER A 311 -8.37 25.68 -9.54
N THR A 312 -7.63 25.08 -8.63
CA THR A 312 -7.33 25.62 -7.30
C THR A 312 -5.83 25.70 -7.10
N THR A 313 -5.30 26.91 -6.91
CA THR A 313 -3.84 27.14 -6.91
C THR A 313 -3.33 27.76 -5.61
N ALA A 314 -4.19 28.44 -4.85
CA ALA A 314 -3.89 28.97 -3.52
C ALA A 314 -5.20 29.20 -2.73
N GLY A 315 -5.08 29.54 -1.44
CA GLY A 315 -6.23 29.84 -0.58
C GLY A 315 -7.07 28.64 -0.21
N THR A 316 -8.25 28.90 0.37
CA THR A 316 -9.26 27.87 0.65
C THR A 316 -10.47 28.09 -0.25
N VAL A 317 -10.88 27.06 -0.98
CA VAL A 317 -12.10 27.05 -1.79
C VAL A 317 -13.07 26.05 -1.20
N THR A 318 -14.21 26.51 -0.74
CA THR A 318 -15.27 25.63 -0.23
C THR A 318 -16.29 25.33 -1.33
N PHE A 319 -16.63 24.07 -1.50
CA PHE A 319 -17.64 23.56 -2.42
C PHE A 319 -18.77 22.91 -1.63
N ALA A 320 -19.77 23.70 -1.26
CA ALA A 320 -20.95 23.26 -0.51
C ALA A 320 -22.23 23.14 -1.36
N GLY A 321 -22.18 23.58 -2.62
CA GLY A 321 -23.31 23.61 -3.56
C GLY A 321 -23.52 22.33 -4.36
N THR A 322 -24.27 22.39 -5.45
CA THR A 322 -24.52 21.23 -6.33
C THR A 322 -23.51 21.18 -7.49
N HIS A 323 -22.90 20.01 -7.71
CA HIS A 323 -21.88 19.78 -8.76
C HIS A 323 -22.24 18.66 -9.75
N THR A 324 -23.50 18.20 -9.78
CA THR A 324 -23.93 17.06 -10.61
C THR A 324 -23.81 17.31 -12.12
N GLY A 325 -23.93 18.57 -12.55
CA GLY A 325 -23.78 18.99 -13.94
C GLY A 325 -22.35 19.31 -14.36
N PHE A 326 -21.35 19.16 -13.48
CA PHE A 326 -19.94 19.39 -13.79
C PHE A 326 -19.31 18.10 -14.32
N THR A 327 -18.70 18.17 -15.50
CA THR A 327 -18.04 17.03 -16.15
C THR A 327 -16.66 17.35 -16.73
N GLY A 328 -16.09 18.50 -16.37
CA GLY A 328 -14.78 18.92 -16.83
C GLY A 328 -13.64 18.44 -15.93
N ASP A 329 -12.47 19.06 -16.10
CA ASP A 329 -11.27 18.69 -15.38
C ASP A 329 -11.11 19.47 -14.07
N PHE A 330 -10.51 18.85 -13.07
CA PHE A 330 -10.23 19.46 -11.77
C PHE A 330 -8.74 19.41 -11.46
N SER A 331 -8.10 20.58 -11.39
CA SER A 331 -6.68 20.69 -11.07
C SER A 331 -6.44 21.36 -9.72
N GLN A 332 -5.49 20.81 -8.98
CA GLN A 332 -5.03 21.38 -7.72
C GLN A 332 -3.51 21.51 -7.73
N SER A 333 -3.02 22.74 -7.64
CA SER A 333 -1.58 23.04 -7.59
C SER A 333 -1.15 23.77 -6.31
N GLY A 334 -2.09 23.97 -5.39
CA GLY A 334 -1.87 24.53 -4.07
C GLY A 334 -3.19 24.81 -3.35
N GLY A 335 -3.11 25.44 -2.18
CA GLY A 335 -4.28 25.76 -1.36
C GLY A 335 -5.05 24.54 -0.84
N THR A 336 -6.28 24.77 -0.40
CA THR A 336 -7.21 23.77 0.13
C THR A 336 -8.51 23.82 -0.67
N ALA A 337 -8.93 22.68 -1.21
CA ALA A 337 -10.25 22.47 -1.80
C ALA A 337 -11.11 21.66 -0.83
N THR A 338 -12.17 22.27 -0.30
CA THR A 338 -13.08 21.66 0.69
C THR A 338 -14.37 21.22 0.02
N ALA A 339 -14.46 19.94 -0.32
CA ALA A 339 -15.64 19.31 -0.90
C ALA A 339 -16.63 18.89 0.20
N ASN A 340 -17.63 19.73 0.46
CA ASN A 340 -18.73 19.43 1.39
C ASN A 340 -20.00 18.95 0.68
N SER A 341 -19.99 18.91 -0.65
CA SER A 341 -21.03 18.33 -1.49
C SER A 341 -20.40 17.50 -2.62
N PRO A 342 -21.06 16.42 -3.10
CA PRO A 342 -20.41 15.47 -4.01
C PRO A 342 -20.02 16.07 -5.36
N PHE A 343 -18.85 15.67 -5.85
CA PHE A 343 -18.42 15.82 -7.25
C PHE A 343 -18.49 14.46 -7.96
N PRO A 344 -19.65 14.08 -8.53
CA PRO A 344 -19.84 12.71 -9.02
C PRO A 344 -19.16 12.41 -10.36
N ASN A 345 -18.82 13.43 -11.16
CA ASN A 345 -18.53 13.26 -12.59
C ASN A 345 -17.27 14.01 -13.07
N ILE A 346 -16.24 14.23 -12.24
CA ILE A 346 -15.01 14.88 -12.72
C ILE A 346 -14.39 14.01 -13.83
N SER A 347 -14.03 14.60 -14.97
CA SER A 347 -13.39 13.86 -16.06
C SER A 347 -11.96 13.51 -15.68
N THR A 348 -11.06 14.48 -15.67
CA THR A 348 -9.68 14.28 -15.24
C THR A 348 -9.34 15.06 -13.97
N GLY A 349 -8.46 14.49 -13.16
CA GLY A 349 -7.91 15.15 -11.97
C GLY A 349 -6.39 15.24 -12.01
N LEU A 350 -5.84 16.40 -11.65
CA LEU A 350 -4.39 16.62 -11.58
C LEU A 350 -4.01 17.34 -10.29
N PHE A 351 -3.40 16.61 -9.35
CA PHE A 351 -2.96 17.16 -8.06
C PHE A 351 -1.44 17.27 -8.05
N THR A 352 -0.93 18.47 -8.25
CA THR A 352 0.51 18.80 -8.20
C THR A 352 0.95 19.39 -6.87
N ASN A 353 0.01 19.81 -6.02
CA ASN A 353 0.19 20.16 -4.61
C ASN A 353 -1.19 20.43 -3.97
N GLY A 354 -1.23 20.85 -2.70
CA GLY A 354 -2.44 21.32 -2.02
C GLY A 354 -3.13 20.24 -1.20
N THR A 355 -4.32 20.56 -0.70
CA THR A 355 -5.11 19.70 0.17
C THR A 355 -6.52 19.55 -0.37
N LEU A 356 -6.96 18.33 -0.66
CA LEU A 356 -8.38 18.02 -0.83
C LEU A 356 -8.94 17.56 0.50
N ASN A 357 -9.95 18.24 1.03
CA ASN A 357 -10.64 17.82 2.24
C ASN A 357 -12.16 17.96 2.13
N GLY A 358 -12.87 17.77 3.24
CA GLY A 358 -14.32 17.91 3.33
C GLY A 358 -15.04 16.58 3.55
N SER A 359 -16.36 16.68 3.69
CA SER A 359 -17.22 15.55 4.07
C SER A 359 -17.79 14.76 2.90
N ALA A 360 -17.62 15.22 1.66
CA ALA A 360 -18.27 14.63 0.49
C ALA A 360 -17.32 13.85 -0.42
N ASP A 361 -17.93 12.99 -1.22
CA ASP A 361 -17.24 12.16 -2.20
C ASP A 361 -16.83 12.96 -3.44
N VAL A 362 -15.64 12.65 -3.94
CA VAL A 362 -15.07 13.23 -5.17
C VAL A 362 -14.69 12.08 -6.10
N THR A 363 -15.35 12.00 -7.26
CA THR A 363 -15.22 10.89 -8.21
C THR A 363 -14.57 11.37 -9.51
N PHE A 364 -13.50 10.66 -9.91
CA PHE A 364 -12.83 10.85 -11.20
C PHE A 364 -13.23 9.73 -12.17
N GLY A 365 -13.82 10.10 -13.30
CA GLY A 365 -14.39 9.20 -14.30
C GLY A 365 -13.43 8.77 -15.42
N SER A 366 -12.36 9.53 -15.67
CA SER A 366 -11.37 9.23 -16.73
C SER A 366 -9.98 8.99 -16.14
N THR A 367 -9.23 10.03 -15.81
CA THR A 367 -7.85 9.91 -15.31
C THR A 367 -7.66 10.69 -14.02
N PHE A 368 -6.80 10.20 -13.14
CA PHE A 368 -6.43 10.92 -11.92
C PHE A 368 -4.92 10.84 -11.67
N THR A 369 -4.22 11.97 -11.69
CA THR A 369 -2.79 12.01 -11.37
C THR A 369 -2.60 12.65 -10.01
N TRP A 370 -2.11 11.85 -9.06
CA TRP A 370 -1.71 12.36 -7.75
C TRP A 370 -0.19 12.46 -7.72
N ASN A 371 0.33 13.69 -7.79
CA ASN A 371 1.77 13.94 -7.72
C ASN A 371 2.19 14.41 -6.33
N PHE A 372 1.42 15.28 -5.68
CA PHE A 372 1.74 15.76 -4.34
C PHE A 372 0.46 16.13 -3.59
N GLY A 373 0.64 16.47 -2.31
CA GLY A 373 -0.40 17.04 -1.49
C GLY A 373 -1.06 16.04 -0.55
N GLU A 374 -2.16 16.49 0.03
CA GLU A 374 -2.88 15.82 1.10
C GLU A 374 -4.32 15.53 0.68
N MET A 375 -4.81 14.35 1.02
CA MET A 375 -6.25 14.06 1.02
C MET A 375 -6.71 13.80 2.45
N SER A 376 -7.64 14.61 2.96
CA SER A 376 -8.15 14.51 4.33
C SER A 376 -9.68 14.67 4.41
N GLY A 377 -10.24 14.64 5.61
CA GLY A 377 -11.70 14.71 5.82
C GLY A 377 -12.41 13.36 5.75
N THR A 378 -13.73 13.38 5.91
CA THR A 378 -14.55 12.16 6.04
C THR A 378 -15.13 11.65 4.73
N GLY A 379 -15.05 12.44 3.65
CA GLY A 379 -15.48 12.02 2.32
C GLY A 379 -14.47 11.10 1.61
N ARG A 380 -14.90 10.43 0.53
CA ARG A 380 -14.06 9.50 -0.24
C ARG A 380 -13.48 10.16 -1.49
N THR A 381 -12.26 9.79 -1.87
CA THR A 381 -11.75 9.96 -3.23
C THR A 381 -12.07 8.69 -4.01
N ILE A 382 -12.76 8.78 -5.13
CA ILE A 382 -13.21 7.61 -5.89
C ILE A 382 -12.59 7.65 -7.28
N ILE A 383 -11.86 6.59 -7.62
CA ILE A 383 -11.47 6.29 -9.00
C ILE A 383 -12.61 5.48 -9.60
N GLY A 384 -13.34 6.08 -10.55
CA GLY A 384 -14.54 5.50 -11.14
C GLY A 384 -14.25 4.21 -11.94
N PRO A 385 -15.28 3.40 -12.24
CA PRO A 385 -15.13 2.25 -13.12
C PRO A 385 -14.56 2.66 -14.49
N GLY A 386 -13.53 1.96 -14.96
CA GLY A 386 -12.82 2.30 -16.20
C GLY A 386 -11.84 3.47 -16.10
N ALA A 387 -11.85 4.22 -15.00
CA ALA A 387 -10.88 5.30 -14.76
C ALA A 387 -9.50 4.74 -14.39
N THR A 388 -8.45 5.51 -14.66
CA THR A 388 -7.07 5.16 -14.28
C THR A 388 -6.43 6.27 -13.46
N ALA A 389 -5.94 5.92 -12.28
CA ALA A 389 -5.12 6.78 -11.46
C ALA A 389 -3.63 6.45 -11.57
N THR A 390 -2.77 7.46 -11.48
CA THR A 390 -1.31 7.33 -11.51
C THR A 390 -0.70 8.03 -10.30
N LEU A 391 0.11 7.30 -9.54
CA LEU A 391 0.94 7.78 -8.44
C LEU A 391 2.41 7.53 -8.84
N ALA A 392 3.05 8.55 -9.39
CA ALA A 392 4.36 8.43 -10.06
C ALA A 392 5.41 9.46 -9.59
N SER A 393 5.18 10.07 -8.43
CA SER A 393 5.96 11.19 -7.90
C SER A 393 6.66 10.80 -6.58
N SER A 394 6.79 11.74 -5.65
CA SER A 394 7.43 11.52 -4.34
C SER A 394 6.40 11.14 -3.26
N THR A 395 6.21 11.95 -2.22
CA THR A 395 5.40 11.55 -1.05
C THR A 395 3.97 12.07 -1.15
N HIS A 396 3.01 11.20 -0.86
CA HIS A 396 1.57 11.47 -0.81
C HIS A 396 1.08 11.34 0.63
N THR A 397 0.10 12.14 1.06
CA THR A 397 -0.51 11.97 2.40
C THR A 397 -1.98 11.63 2.28
N LEU A 398 -2.37 10.47 2.79
CA LEU A 398 -3.73 9.95 2.78
C LEU A 398 -4.28 9.88 4.21
N MET A 399 -5.30 10.68 4.47
CA MET A 399 -6.03 10.79 5.75
C MET A 399 -7.54 10.66 5.58
N ARG A 400 -7.95 10.06 4.46
CA ARG A 400 -9.32 9.73 4.12
C ARG A 400 -9.35 8.43 3.32
N GLU A 401 -10.53 8.00 2.88
CA GLU A 401 -10.65 6.83 2.01
C GLU A 401 -10.35 7.18 0.55
N LEU A 402 -9.44 6.41 -0.08
CA LEU A 402 -9.25 6.34 -1.53
C LEU A 402 -9.84 5.01 -2.03
N THR A 403 -11.00 5.08 -2.67
CA THR A 403 -11.69 3.93 -3.26
C THR A 403 -11.29 3.78 -4.73
N ASN A 404 -10.72 2.63 -5.09
CA ASN A 404 -10.42 2.29 -6.48
C ASN A 404 -11.46 1.31 -7.05
N ASN A 405 -12.33 1.78 -7.95
CA ASN A 405 -13.21 0.93 -8.76
C ASN A 405 -12.70 0.75 -10.20
N GLY A 406 -11.62 1.43 -10.58
CA GLY A 406 -10.95 1.35 -11.87
C GLY A 406 -9.56 0.73 -11.73
N ALA A 407 -8.54 1.46 -12.17
CA ALA A 407 -7.14 1.08 -12.01
C ALA A 407 -6.33 2.14 -11.23
N ILE A 408 -5.45 1.71 -10.34
CA ILE A 408 -4.38 2.55 -9.77
C ILE A 408 -3.03 1.98 -10.23
N ASN A 409 -2.19 2.83 -10.81
CA ASN A 409 -0.79 2.54 -11.11
C ASN A 409 0.11 3.31 -10.14
N TRP A 410 0.70 2.59 -9.17
CA TRP A 410 1.63 3.15 -8.20
C TRP A 410 3.07 2.76 -8.57
N THR A 411 3.79 3.72 -9.16
CA THR A 411 5.08 3.46 -9.82
C THR A 411 6.25 4.09 -9.08
N ALA A 412 6.00 5.16 -8.32
CA ALA A 412 7.00 5.82 -7.49
C ALA A 412 6.36 6.46 -6.27
N GLY A 413 7.21 6.79 -5.30
CA GLY A 413 6.79 7.59 -4.17
C GLY A 413 6.16 6.80 -3.04
N ASN A 414 6.28 7.30 -1.82
CA ASN A 414 5.63 6.71 -0.66
C ASN A 414 4.22 7.25 -0.48
N ILE A 415 3.35 6.45 0.12
CA ILE A 415 2.05 6.92 0.62
C ILE A 415 2.12 6.92 2.15
N ASN A 416 2.04 8.11 2.73
CA ASN A 416 1.91 8.30 4.17
C ASN A 416 0.44 8.19 4.56
N PHE A 417 0.10 7.16 5.32
CA PHE A 417 -1.23 6.95 5.86
C PHE A 417 -1.31 7.55 7.27
N ASN A 418 -2.31 8.41 7.49
CA ASN A 418 -2.67 8.91 8.81
C ASN A 418 -4.19 8.88 8.98
N ASN A 419 -4.71 7.78 9.53
CA ASN A 419 -6.13 7.45 9.50
C ASN A 419 -6.70 7.33 8.08
N GLY A 420 -5.87 6.82 7.15
CA GLY A 420 -6.22 6.65 5.74
C GLY A 420 -6.61 5.21 5.41
N THR A 421 -7.48 5.06 4.41
CA THR A 421 -7.86 3.75 3.86
C THR A 421 -7.69 3.76 2.35
N LEU A 422 -7.02 2.75 1.77
CA LEU A 422 -7.06 2.49 0.33
C LEU A 422 -7.91 1.24 0.10
N ALA A 423 -9.11 1.43 -0.44
CA ALA A 423 -10.05 0.35 -0.74
C ALA A 423 -9.98 -0.01 -2.24
N ASN A 424 -9.31 -1.11 -2.56
CA ASN A 424 -9.15 -1.59 -3.92
C ASN A 424 -10.24 -2.60 -4.32
N ASN A 425 -11.21 -2.15 -5.11
CA ASN A 425 -12.25 -2.99 -5.73
C ASN A 425 -11.94 -3.33 -7.20
N GLY A 426 -11.09 -2.52 -7.86
CA GLY A 426 -10.57 -2.74 -9.21
C GLY A 426 -9.16 -3.32 -9.20
N THR A 427 -8.26 -2.75 -10.01
CA THR A 427 -6.86 -3.20 -10.11
C THR A 427 -5.91 -2.20 -9.49
N LEU A 428 -5.09 -2.61 -8.52
CA LEU A 428 -3.98 -1.84 -7.96
C LEU A 428 -2.66 -2.48 -8.41
N THR A 429 -1.94 -1.80 -9.30
CA THR A 429 -0.64 -2.25 -9.80
C THR A 429 0.49 -1.45 -9.17
N THR A 430 1.50 -2.17 -8.68
CA THR A 430 2.76 -1.61 -8.19
C THR A 430 3.90 -2.05 -9.11
N SER A 431 4.70 -1.10 -9.60
CA SER A 431 5.70 -1.38 -10.66
C SER A 431 7.05 -0.66 -10.50
N SER A 432 7.46 -0.39 -9.26
CA SER A 432 8.71 0.30 -8.97
C SER A 432 9.97 -0.54 -9.28
N THR A 433 11.04 0.14 -9.68
CA THR A 433 12.40 -0.43 -9.74
C THR A 433 13.13 -0.36 -8.41
N GLY A 434 12.77 0.59 -7.55
CA GLY A 434 13.23 0.71 -6.17
C GLY A 434 12.17 0.29 -5.14
N ILE A 435 12.33 0.78 -3.91
CA ILE A 435 11.38 0.55 -2.82
C ILE A 435 10.28 1.62 -2.89
N ILE A 436 9.01 1.18 -2.90
CA ILE A 436 7.83 2.03 -2.59
C ILE A 436 7.11 1.48 -1.37
N GLN A 437 6.56 2.38 -0.56
CA GLN A 437 6.11 2.02 0.78
C GLN A 437 4.77 2.66 1.14
N ALA A 438 3.94 1.89 1.84
CA ALA A 438 2.81 2.42 2.61
C ALA A 438 3.27 2.58 4.06
N LEU A 439 3.39 3.83 4.53
CA LEU A 439 3.87 4.17 5.87
C LEU A 439 2.71 4.62 6.74
N GLY A 440 2.45 3.92 7.84
CA GLY A 440 1.53 4.40 8.87
C GLY A 440 2.22 5.41 9.77
N ILE A 441 1.89 6.69 9.63
CA ILE A 441 2.46 7.79 10.43
C ILE A 441 1.52 8.26 11.56
N GLY A 442 0.31 7.71 11.62
CA GLY A 442 -0.68 7.99 12.66
C GLY A 442 -2.01 7.28 12.38
N GLY A 443 -2.92 7.25 13.36
CA GLY A 443 -4.26 6.67 13.20
C GLY A 443 -4.29 5.16 12.85
N ALA A 444 -5.49 4.68 12.49
CA ALA A 444 -5.70 3.32 12.02
C ALA A 444 -5.69 3.29 10.49
N ASN A 445 -4.78 2.52 9.89
CA ASN A 445 -4.55 2.53 8.45
C ASN A 445 -4.75 1.16 7.83
N VAL A 446 -5.41 1.12 6.67
CA VAL A 446 -5.73 -0.13 5.98
C VAL A 446 -5.56 0.02 4.47
N ILE A 447 -4.95 -0.98 3.86
CA ILE A 447 -5.13 -1.28 2.44
C ILE A 447 -6.02 -2.51 2.36
N SER A 448 -7.21 -2.37 1.78
CA SER A 448 -8.17 -3.46 1.60
C SER A 448 -8.25 -3.83 0.13
N ASN A 449 -7.82 -5.05 -0.23
CA ASN A 449 -7.87 -5.59 -1.57
C ASN A 449 -9.04 -6.56 -1.73
N ALA A 450 -10.13 -6.10 -2.34
CA ALA A 450 -11.25 -6.92 -2.79
C ALA A 450 -11.15 -7.28 -4.28
N GLY A 451 -10.47 -6.46 -5.07
CA GLY A 451 -10.18 -6.71 -6.49
C GLY A 451 -8.83 -7.40 -6.72
N GLN A 452 -8.06 -6.87 -7.67
CA GLN A 452 -6.74 -7.39 -8.03
C GLN A 452 -5.62 -6.49 -7.51
N PHE A 453 -4.67 -7.05 -6.78
CA PHE A 453 -3.40 -6.42 -6.48
C PHE A 453 -2.30 -7.08 -7.32
N ILE A 454 -1.54 -6.29 -8.07
CA ILE A 454 -0.47 -6.78 -8.94
C ILE A 454 0.83 -6.12 -8.50
N ARG A 455 1.82 -6.92 -8.08
CA ARG A 455 3.20 -6.47 -7.88
C ARG A 455 4.06 -6.91 -9.07
N SER A 456 4.70 -5.94 -9.73
CA SER A 456 5.49 -6.13 -10.94
C SER A 456 6.80 -5.34 -10.91
N GLY A 457 7.76 -5.69 -11.77
CA GLY A 457 9.07 -5.03 -11.82
C GLY A 457 10.03 -5.53 -10.73
N PRO A 458 11.31 -5.14 -10.75
CA PRO A 458 12.36 -5.76 -9.93
C PRO A 458 12.44 -5.21 -8.50
N GLY A 459 11.78 -4.09 -8.19
CA GLY A 459 11.85 -3.44 -6.89
C GLY A 459 11.05 -4.13 -5.79
N GLU A 460 10.70 -3.36 -4.77
CA GLU A 460 9.94 -3.85 -3.63
C GLU A 460 8.78 -2.94 -3.26
N THR A 461 7.65 -3.54 -2.90
CA THR A 461 6.51 -2.84 -2.29
C THR A 461 6.39 -3.29 -0.84
N ARG A 462 6.49 -2.35 0.11
CA ARG A 462 6.43 -2.66 1.55
C ARG A 462 5.23 -2.02 2.22
N PHE A 463 4.55 -2.79 3.07
CA PHE A 463 3.54 -2.27 4.00
C PHE A 463 4.13 -2.35 5.41
N ILE A 464 4.46 -1.23 6.03
CA ILE A 464 5.30 -1.22 7.23
C ILE A 464 4.68 -0.47 8.40
N VAL A 465 5.18 -0.79 9.59
CA VAL A 465 4.96 -0.01 10.81
C VAL A 465 6.03 1.07 10.87
N SER A 466 5.64 2.34 10.76
CA SER A 466 6.53 3.48 11.03
C SER A 466 6.24 4.02 12.44
N THR A 467 5.09 4.64 12.61
CA THR A 467 4.50 4.98 13.92
C THR A 467 3.29 4.09 14.22
N THR A 468 2.46 3.85 13.20
CA THR A 468 1.39 2.85 13.20
C THR A 468 1.55 1.92 12.01
N GLY A 469 0.83 0.79 11.99
CA GLY A 469 0.84 -0.15 10.87
C GLY A 469 -0.15 0.24 9.79
N VAL A 470 0.16 -0.08 8.53
CA VAL A 470 -0.80 -0.15 7.43
C VAL A 470 -1.20 -1.60 7.20
N ALA A 471 -2.29 -2.05 7.83
CA ALA A 471 -2.74 -3.43 7.71
C ALA A 471 -3.12 -3.74 6.25
N PHE A 472 -2.67 -4.89 5.74
CA PHE A 472 -3.03 -5.34 4.39
C PHE A 472 -4.07 -6.46 4.45
N ASN A 473 -5.31 -6.13 4.11
CA ASN A 473 -6.42 -7.08 4.09
C ASN A 473 -6.72 -7.53 2.66
N ASN A 474 -6.73 -8.83 2.41
CA ASN A 474 -6.93 -9.37 1.07
C ASN A 474 -8.09 -10.37 1.01
N THR A 475 -9.20 -9.99 0.38
CA THR A 475 -10.31 -10.88 0.02
C THR A 475 -10.33 -11.20 -1.48
N GLY A 476 -9.57 -10.46 -2.30
CA GLY A 476 -9.43 -10.66 -3.74
C GLY A 476 -8.19 -11.48 -4.13
N THR A 477 -7.53 -11.08 -5.22
CA THR A 477 -6.33 -11.77 -5.73
C THR A 477 -5.09 -10.90 -5.59
N VAL A 478 -3.97 -11.49 -5.20
CA VAL A 478 -2.63 -10.88 -5.16
C VAL A 478 -1.71 -11.64 -6.11
N THR A 479 -1.21 -10.99 -7.15
CA THR A 479 -0.24 -11.56 -8.09
C THR A 479 1.09 -10.85 -7.92
N ILE A 480 2.17 -11.59 -7.68
CA ILE A 480 3.53 -11.04 -7.56
C ILE A 480 4.34 -11.59 -8.73
N SER A 481 4.37 -10.84 -9.83
CA SER A 481 5.02 -11.23 -11.08
C SER A 481 6.50 -10.87 -11.15
N GLY A 482 7.00 -10.08 -10.19
CA GLY A 482 8.42 -9.77 -10.05
C GLY A 482 8.71 -9.01 -8.76
N GLY A 483 9.97 -9.01 -8.35
CA GLY A 483 10.44 -8.32 -7.14
C GLY A 483 9.84 -8.89 -5.86
N THR A 484 9.72 -8.05 -4.84
CA THR A 484 9.22 -8.44 -3.51
C THR A 484 7.96 -7.69 -3.13
N LEU A 485 6.93 -8.42 -2.67
CA LEU A 485 5.83 -7.87 -1.88
C LEU A 485 6.11 -8.18 -0.41
N ASN A 486 6.34 -7.15 0.39
CA ASN A 486 6.68 -7.27 1.80
C ASN A 486 5.54 -6.75 2.69
N ILE A 487 4.95 -7.65 3.46
CA ILE A 487 3.86 -7.37 4.40
C ILE A 487 4.44 -7.35 5.81
N GLY A 488 4.75 -6.15 6.30
CA GLY A 488 5.35 -5.91 7.62
C GLY A 488 4.41 -5.26 8.66
N ALA A 489 3.14 -5.04 8.33
CA ALA A 489 2.19 -4.32 9.18
C ALA A 489 0.95 -5.13 9.56
N GLY A 490 1.03 -6.47 9.47
CA GLY A 490 -0.07 -7.38 9.80
C GLY A 490 -1.24 -7.30 8.82
N GLY A 491 -2.37 -7.88 9.22
CA GLY A 491 -3.58 -7.96 8.41
C GLY A 491 -4.08 -9.39 8.25
N THR A 492 -5.04 -9.58 7.34
CA THR A 492 -5.68 -10.87 7.09
C THR A 492 -5.86 -11.14 5.61
N SER A 493 -5.81 -12.41 5.20
CA SER A 493 -6.20 -12.82 3.86
C SER A 493 -7.25 -13.93 3.89
N SER A 494 -8.29 -13.78 3.09
CA SER A 494 -9.24 -14.82 2.69
C SER A 494 -9.23 -15.07 1.17
N GLY A 495 -8.44 -14.30 0.44
CA GLY A 495 -8.23 -14.42 -1.00
C GLY A 495 -7.00 -15.23 -1.38
N THR A 496 -6.59 -15.13 -2.64
CA THR A 496 -5.42 -15.85 -3.19
C THR A 496 -4.18 -14.96 -3.24
N MET A 497 -3.01 -15.53 -2.98
CA MET A 497 -1.71 -14.90 -3.20
C MET A 497 -0.80 -15.81 -4.04
N SER A 498 -0.22 -15.25 -5.09
CA SER A 498 0.54 -16.01 -6.08
C SER A 498 1.87 -15.36 -6.45
N PRO A 499 2.97 -15.74 -5.77
CA PRO A 499 4.31 -15.39 -6.19
C PRO A 499 4.75 -16.24 -7.40
N ALA A 500 5.21 -15.57 -8.46
CA ALA A 500 5.78 -16.20 -9.65
C ALA A 500 7.27 -16.51 -9.47
N ALA A 501 7.84 -17.27 -10.41
CA ALA A 501 9.28 -17.57 -10.46
C ALA A 501 10.15 -16.31 -10.31
N GLY A 502 11.08 -16.36 -9.36
CA GLY A 502 11.97 -15.24 -9.01
C GLY A 502 11.32 -14.08 -8.23
N ALA A 503 10.03 -14.15 -7.92
CA ALA A 503 9.34 -13.18 -7.07
C ALA A 503 9.20 -13.67 -5.64
N THR A 504 9.13 -12.74 -4.69
CA THR A 504 9.06 -13.04 -3.24
C THR A 504 7.81 -12.46 -2.59
N LEU A 505 7.10 -13.28 -1.83
CA LEU A 505 6.14 -12.85 -0.80
C LEU A 505 6.84 -12.91 0.56
N GLU A 506 7.09 -11.74 1.15
CA GLU A 506 7.79 -11.63 2.44
C GLU A 506 6.86 -11.16 3.56
N PHE A 507 7.02 -11.76 4.74
CA PHE A 507 6.46 -11.27 6.00
C PHE A 507 7.57 -10.88 6.95
N SER A 508 7.76 -9.56 7.16
CA SER A 508 8.91 -8.99 7.87
C SER A 508 8.57 -8.21 9.15
N GLY A 509 7.30 -8.05 9.44
CA GLY A 509 6.81 -7.24 10.56
C GLY A 509 6.71 -8.01 11.85
N ASN A 510 6.72 -7.33 13.00
CA ASN A 510 6.47 -7.96 14.30
C ASN A 510 4.99 -8.26 14.59
N LEU A 511 4.09 -7.88 13.68
CA LEU A 511 2.64 -8.08 13.80
C LEU A 511 2.22 -9.42 13.17
N THR A 512 1.08 -9.95 13.63
CA THR A 512 0.52 -11.19 13.08
C THR A 512 -0.13 -10.94 11.72
N TYR A 513 0.16 -11.81 10.74
CA TYR A 513 -0.59 -11.93 9.50
C TYR A 513 -1.34 -13.26 9.46
N THR A 514 -2.64 -13.25 9.15
CA THR A 514 -3.45 -14.48 9.14
C THR A 514 -4.05 -14.76 7.77
N HIS A 515 -3.62 -15.86 7.16
CA HIS A 515 -4.29 -16.51 6.04
C HIS A 515 -5.40 -17.40 6.59
N THR A 516 -6.65 -16.95 6.48
CA THR A 516 -7.85 -17.67 6.94
C THR A 516 -8.09 -18.97 6.16
N PRO A 517 -9.01 -19.86 6.59
CA PRO A 517 -9.23 -21.15 5.92
C PRO A 517 -9.68 -21.04 4.46
N ALA A 518 -10.29 -19.90 4.08
CA ALA A 518 -10.72 -19.63 2.71
C ALA A 518 -9.59 -19.17 1.78
N SER A 519 -8.44 -18.75 2.34
CA SER A 519 -7.33 -18.23 1.56
C SER A 519 -6.54 -19.32 0.84
N SER A 520 -5.69 -18.89 -0.08
CA SER A 520 -4.64 -19.74 -0.63
C SER A 520 -3.36 -18.97 -0.92
N VAL A 521 -2.22 -19.63 -0.70
CA VAL A 521 -0.91 -19.18 -1.16
C VAL A 521 -0.45 -20.20 -2.20
N GLN A 522 -0.62 -19.87 -3.47
CA GLN A 522 -0.36 -20.76 -4.59
C GLN A 522 0.61 -20.11 -5.56
N GLY A 523 1.85 -20.57 -5.59
CA GLY A 523 2.89 -20.00 -6.44
C GLY A 523 2.90 -20.58 -7.85
N ALA A 524 3.33 -19.77 -8.81
CA ALA A 524 3.90 -20.26 -10.07
C ALA A 524 5.42 -20.38 -9.89
N SER A 525 5.83 -21.13 -8.85
CA SER A 525 7.24 -21.34 -8.44
C SER A 525 7.95 -20.11 -7.83
N GLY A 526 7.29 -19.28 -7.01
CA GLY A 526 7.96 -18.18 -6.29
C GLY A 526 8.49 -18.54 -4.90
N THR A 527 9.05 -17.55 -4.19
CA THR A 527 9.55 -17.67 -2.80
C THR A 527 8.52 -17.16 -1.78
N LEU A 528 8.33 -17.93 -0.71
CA LEU A 528 7.65 -17.51 0.51
C LEU A 528 8.69 -17.28 1.61
N LEU A 529 8.83 -16.05 2.09
CA LEU A 529 9.81 -15.67 3.10
C LEU A 529 9.12 -15.21 4.40
N VAL A 530 9.47 -15.83 5.52
CA VAL A 530 9.11 -15.33 6.86
C VAL A 530 10.37 -14.87 7.57
N SER A 531 10.54 -13.56 7.70
CA SER A 531 11.72 -12.93 8.31
C SER A 531 11.46 -12.42 9.73
N ALA A 532 10.20 -12.09 10.08
CA ALA A 532 9.81 -11.76 11.47
C ALA A 532 8.32 -12.01 11.73
N GLY A 533 7.88 -11.73 12.96
CA GLY A 533 6.47 -11.79 13.36
C GLY A 533 5.89 -13.19 13.43
N THR A 534 4.57 -13.28 13.32
CA THR A 534 3.84 -14.56 13.28
C THR A 534 2.96 -14.58 12.03
N VAL A 535 3.07 -15.64 11.24
CA VAL A 535 2.19 -15.87 10.09
C VAL A 535 1.41 -17.15 10.32
N ASN A 536 0.08 -17.03 10.28
CA ASN A 536 -0.83 -18.16 10.41
C ASN A 536 -1.34 -18.55 9.03
N PHE A 537 -1.01 -19.76 8.57
CA PHE A 537 -1.51 -20.35 7.34
C PHE A 537 -2.61 -21.37 7.66
N GLU A 538 -3.88 -20.95 7.59
CA GLU A 538 -5.05 -21.83 7.75
C GLU A 538 -5.63 -22.26 6.40
N GLY A 539 -5.39 -21.48 5.34
CA GLY A 539 -5.73 -21.80 3.95
C GLY A 539 -4.74 -22.75 3.27
N ALA A 540 -4.94 -23.06 1.99
CA ALA A 540 -4.05 -23.95 1.25
C ALA A 540 -2.70 -23.29 0.91
N VAL A 541 -1.59 -24.04 1.01
CA VAL A 541 -0.24 -23.59 0.58
C VAL A 541 0.37 -24.62 -0.36
N SER A 542 0.62 -24.26 -1.62
CA SER A 542 1.17 -25.19 -2.62
C SER A 542 1.87 -24.48 -3.79
N GLY A 543 2.68 -25.22 -4.56
CA GLY A 543 3.32 -24.69 -5.77
C GLY A 543 4.40 -23.63 -5.52
N ILE A 544 4.94 -23.60 -4.30
CA ILE A 544 5.99 -22.66 -3.89
C ILE A 544 7.36 -23.29 -4.15
N GLU A 545 8.27 -22.54 -4.78
CA GLU A 545 9.62 -23.01 -5.09
C GLU A 545 10.49 -23.05 -3.84
N SER A 546 10.51 -21.97 -3.05
CA SER A 546 11.30 -21.91 -1.81
C SER A 546 10.46 -21.45 -0.63
N PHE A 547 10.53 -22.18 0.48
CA PHE A 547 10.15 -21.67 1.80
C PHE A 547 11.39 -21.24 2.56
N ASP A 548 11.55 -19.94 2.74
CA ASP A 548 12.67 -19.37 3.47
C ASP A 548 12.19 -18.81 4.81
N GLN A 549 12.93 -19.14 5.86
CA GLN A 549 12.66 -18.65 7.19
C GLN A 549 13.95 -18.13 7.82
N SER A 550 14.02 -16.82 8.00
CA SER A 550 15.14 -16.11 8.64
C SER A 550 14.76 -15.50 9.99
N GLY A 551 13.53 -15.70 10.43
CA GLY A 551 13.03 -15.35 11.75
C GLY A 551 11.54 -15.67 11.91
N GLY A 552 10.91 -15.04 12.89
CA GLY A 552 9.47 -15.15 13.13
C GLY A 552 8.96 -16.57 13.41
N THR A 553 7.63 -16.72 13.33
CA THR A 553 6.92 -17.99 13.47
C THR A 553 6.00 -18.22 12.27
N ALA A 554 6.13 -19.36 11.61
CA ALA A 554 5.26 -19.78 10.52
C ALA A 554 4.39 -20.95 10.99
N ASN A 555 3.11 -20.70 11.27
CA ASN A 555 2.14 -21.70 11.72
C ASN A 555 1.39 -22.30 10.52
N PHE A 556 1.72 -23.52 10.12
CA PHE A 556 0.98 -24.25 9.09
C PHE A 556 -0.17 -25.05 9.71
N ASN A 557 -1.34 -24.44 9.75
CA ASN A 557 -2.62 -25.03 10.16
C ASN A 557 -3.54 -25.23 8.95
N THR A 558 -2.93 -25.51 7.80
CA THR A 558 -3.54 -25.56 6.47
C THR A 558 -4.53 -26.72 6.34
N THR A 559 -5.49 -26.61 5.42
CA THR A 559 -6.51 -27.67 5.17
C THR A 559 -5.95 -28.97 4.60
N SER A 560 -4.74 -28.93 4.04
CA SER A 560 -3.96 -30.08 3.55
C SER A 560 -2.48 -29.84 3.79
N THR A 561 -1.62 -30.86 3.61
CA THR A 561 -0.16 -30.71 3.67
C THR A 561 0.32 -29.53 2.81
N ALA A 562 1.06 -28.61 3.40
CA ALA A 562 1.73 -27.52 2.70
C ALA A 562 2.91 -28.07 1.88
N THR A 563 3.04 -27.66 0.61
CA THR A 563 4.06 -28.22 -0.29
C THR A 563 5.02 -27.17 -0.83
N PHE A 564 6.30 -27.50 -0.78
CA PHE A 564 7.43 -26.68 -1.22
C PHE A 564 8.39 -27.52 -2.06
N VAL A 565 9.07 -26.90 -3.04
CA VAL A 565 10.19 -27.57 -3.71
C VAL A 565 11.38 -27.62 -2.74
N GLY A 566 11.97 -26.48 -2.39
CA GLY A 566 13.06 -26.39 -1.43
C GLY A 566 12.82 -25.37 -0.33
N GLY A 567 13.89 -25.02 0.38
CA GLY A 567 13.83 -23.96 1.38
C GLY A 567 15.09 -23.85 2.23
N ASN A 568 15.15 -22.77 3.00
CA ASN A 568 16.16 -22.57 4.02
C ASN A 568 15.53 -22.10 5.34
N ILE A 569 15.67 -22.90 6.39
CA ILE A 569 15.31 -22.50 7.76
C ILE A 569 16.60 -22.15 8.48
N SER A 570 16.84 -20.85 8.58
CA SER A 570 18.07 -20.26 9.13
C SER A 570 17.86 -19.56 10.48
N ASN A 571 16.61 -19.40 10.89
CA ASN A 571 16.20 -18.97 12.23
C ASN A 571 14.67 -19.13 12.36
N GLY A 572 14.12 -18.74 13.51
CA GLY A 572 12.68 -18.70 13.73
C GLY A 572 12.08 -20.06 14.10
N THR A 573 10.77 -20.13 14.03
CA THR A 573 9.98 -21.31 14.39
C THR A 573 9.07 -21.72 13.24
N LEU A 574 9.27 -22.90 12.67
CA LEU A 574 8.21 -23.57 11.91
C LEU A 574 7.27 -24.17 12.95
N ALA A 575 5.96 -24.07 12.75
CA ALA A 575 4.96 -24.58 13.69
C ALA A 575 3.67 -25.01 12.96
N GLY A 576 2.67 -25.41 13.73
CA GLY A 576 1.32 -25.74 13.24
C GLY A 576 0.96 -27.22 13.31
N SER A 577 -0.30 -27.50 13.01
CA SER A 577 -0.89 -28.84 13.11
C SER A 577 -0.83 -29.65 11.82
N SER A 578 -0.55 -29.02 10.67
CA SER A 578 -0.60 -29.65 9.36
C SER A 578 0.77 -30.13 8.90
N GLY A 579 0.80 -31.05 7.93
CA GLY A 579 2.04 -31.51 7.32
C GLY A 579 2.73 -30.42 6.50
N VAL A 580 4.06 -30.43 6.46
CA VAL A 580 4.89 -29.57 5.60
C VAL A 580 5.86 -30.43 4.82
N SER A 581 5.81 -30.38 3.49
CA SER A 581 6.54 -31.31 2.61
C SER A 581 7.50 -30.59 1.67
N PHE A 582 8.70 -31.16 1.50
CA PHE A 582 9.77 -30.66 0.64
C PHE A 582 10.20 -31.70 -0.40
N SER A 583 10.11 -31.36 -1.69
CA SER A 583 10.43 -32.28 -2.79
C SER A 583 11.84 -32.13 -3.39
N GLY A 584 12.55 -31.09 -2.98
CA GLY A 584 13.94 -30.75 -3.30
C GLY A 584 14.74 -30.56 -2.01
N VAL A 585 15.72 -29.66 -2.02
CA VAL A 585 16.63 -29.47 -0.88
C VAL A 585 16.02 -28.53 0.15
N LEU A 586 15.88 -29.00 1.39
CA LEU A 586 15.69 -28.19 2.58
C LEU A 586 17.03 -28.04 3.32
N ALA A 587 17.55 -26.82 3.41
CA ALA A 587 18.65 -26.51 4.32
C ALA A 587 18.05 -26.13 5.68
N TRP A 588 18.29 -26.93 6.72
CA TRP A 588 17.96 -26.55 8.08
C TRP A 588 19.26 -26.19 8.78
N THR A 589 19.46 -24.91 9.04
CA THR A 589 20.73 -24.39 9.58
C THR A 589 20.60 -23.85 11.00
N PHE A 590 19.38 -23.41 11.37
CA PHE A 590 19.04 -23.07 12.75
C PHE A 590 17.52 -23.03 12.95
N GLY A 591 17.08 -22.68 14.15
CA GLY A 591 15.68 -22.49 14.48
C GLY A 591 15.00 -23.75 15.04
N THR A 592 13.71 -23.61 15.28
CA THR A 592 12.89 -24.62 15.96
C THR A 592 11.82 -25.17 15.03
N MET A 593 11.62 -26.48 15.12
CA MET A 593 10.59 -27.20 14.44
C MET A 593 9.58 -27.77 15.45
N THR A 594 8.48 -27.05 15.75
CA THR A 594 7.45 -27.48 16.74
C THR A 594 6.07 -27.73 16.13
N GLY A 595 5.09 -28.12 16.95
CA GLY A 595 3.69 -28.35 16.57
C GLY A 595 3.32 -29.83 16.35
N SER A 596 2.02 -30.13 16.26
CA SER A 596 1.53 -31.51 16.10
C SER A 596 1.63 -32.05 14.67
N GLY A 597 1.97 -31.21 13.70
CA GLY A 597 2.18 -31.59 12.31
C GLY A 597 3.45 -32.40 12.07
N GLN A 598 3.69 -32.79 10.82
CA GLN A 598 4.93 -33.48 10.42
C GLN A 598 5.71 -32.64 9.40
N THR A 599 7.05 -32.67 9.48
CA THR A 599 7.91 -32.24 8.38
C THR A 599 8.29 -33.46 7.54
N ILE A 600 8.10 -33.38 6.22
CA ILE A 600 8.24 -34.50 5.30
C ILE A 600 9.29 -34.17 4.26
N ILE A 601 10.32 -34.99 4.18
CA ILE A 601 11.24 -35.01 3.05
C ILE A 601 10.72 -36.09 2.09
N THR A 602 10.31 -35.70 0.89
CA THR A 602 9.74 -36.65 -0.08
C THR A 602 10.82 -37.57 -0.66
N PRO A 603 10.46 -38.62 -1.42
CA PRO A 603 11.45 -39.49 -2.07
C PRO A 603 12.45 -38.80 -3.00
N THR A 604 12.10 -37.64 -3.56
CA THR A 604 12.99 -36.83 -4.39
C THR A 604 13.72 -35.73 -3.60
N GLY A 605 13.28 -35.47 -2.38
CA GLY A 605 13.79 -34.40 -1.53
C GLY A 605 15.04 -34.80 -0.76
N SER A 606 15.72 -33.79 -0.23
CA SER A 606 16.79 -34.01 0.75
C SER A 606 16.80 -32.93 1.84
N LEU A 607 17.26 -33.29 3.03
CA LEU A 607 17.51 -32.37 4.14
C LEU A 607 19.01 -32.27 4.38
N SER A 608 19.53 -31.05 4.44
CA SER A 608 20.91 -30.77 4.82
C SER A 608 20.98 -30.21 6.23
N LEU A 609 21.76 -30.87 7.08
CA LEU A 609 22.08 -30.48 8.45
C LEU A 609 23.59 -30.25 8.53
N ASN A 610 24.03 -29.02 8.31
CA ASN A 610 25.44 -28.73 8.02
C ASN A 610 26.01 -27.57 8.85
N SER A 611 25.33 -27.19 9.93
CA SER A 611 25.71 -26.01 10.71
C SER A 611 25.53 -26.21 12.22
N SER A 612 24.69 -25.41 12.87
CA SER A 612 24.61 -25.32 14.33
C SER A 612 23.54 -26.26 14.91
N THR A 613 23.04 -26.00 16.12
CA THR A 613 22.08 -26.91 16.78
C THR A 613 20.66 -26.71 16.25
N HIS A 614 19.97 -27.82 15.99
CA HIS A 614 18.60 -27.87 15.46
C HIS A 614 17.66 -28.36 16.56
N THR A 615 16.52 -27.71 16.79
CA THR A 615 15.53 -28.16 17.79
C THR A 615 14.29 -28.72 17.11
N LEU A 616 13.98 -29.99 17.35
CA LEU A 616 12.83 -30.70 16.82
C LEU A 616 11.88 -31.09 17.95
N GLU A 617 10.65 -30.58 17.89
CA GLU A 617 9.56 -30.84 18.83
C GLU A 617 8.31 -31.41 18.13
N ARG A 618 8.52 -31.95 16.92
CA ARG A 618 7.49 -32.59 16.09
C ARG A 618 8.05 -33.83 15.40
N THR A 619 7.24 -34.46 14.56
CA THR A 619 7.69 -35.57 13.71
C THR A 619 8.42 -35.07 12.46
N LEU A 620 9.62 -35.58 12.21
CA LEU A 620 10.36 -35.48 10.95
C LEU A 620 10.31 -36.84 10.24
N THR A 621 9.67 -36.91 9.08
CA THR A 621 9.57 -38.10 8.25
C THR A 621 10.49 -37.98 7.04
N ASN A 622 11.53 -38.81 6.99
CA ASN A 622 12.47 -38.87 5.88
C ASN A 622 12.13 -40.03 4.94
N ASN A 623 11.61 -39.71 3.75
CA ASN A 623 11.43 -40.67 2.65
C ASN A 623 12.47 -40.49 1.53
N GLY A 624 13.35 -39.48 1.63
CA GLY A 624 14.39 -39.17 0.65
C GLY A 624 15.80 -39.34 1.22
N ALA A 625 16.56 -38.25 1.35
CA ALA A 625 17.89 -38.29 1.93
C ALA A 625 18.09 -37.23 3.04
N ILE A 626 18.67 -37.61 4.17
CA ILE A 626 19.21 -36.68 5.17
C ILE A 626 20.74 -36.73 5.09
N ASN A 627 21.36 -35.57 4.92
CA ASN A 627 22.82 -35.39 4.95
C ASN A 627 23.21 -34.55 6.17
N TRP A 628 23.81 -35.20 7.17
CA TRP A 628 24.18 -34.58 8.44
C TRP A 628 25.69 -34.53 8.63
N THR A 629 26.25 -33.33 8.63
CA THR A 629 27.71 -33.09 8.68
C THR A 629 28.15 -32.23 9.85
N ALA A 630 27.26 -31.43 10.42
CA ALA A 630 27.54 -30.63 11.62
C ALA A 630 26.25 -30.32 12.41
N GLY A 631 26.45 -29.94 13.67
CA GLY A 631 25.37 -29.50 14.55
C GLY A 631 24.66 -30.64 15.26
N ASN A 632 24.09 -30.37 16.44
CA ASN A 632 23.29 -31.35 17.16
C ASN A 632 21.84 -31.33 16.69
N ILE A 633 21.13 -32.45 16.87
CA ILE A 633 19.67 -32.52 16.77
C ILE A 633 19.12 -32.68 18.18
N ASN A 634 18.51 -31.63 18.71
CA ASN A 634 17.84 -31.66 20.00
C ASN A 634 16.38 -32.08 19.80
N LEU A 635 15.97 -33.14 20.48
CA LEU A 635 14.60 -33.64 20.49
C LEU A 635 13.91 -33.21 21.79
N ASN A 636 12.77 -32.54 21.68
CA ASN A 636 11.90 -32.20 22.79
C ASN A 636 10.48 -32.66 22.48
N ASN A 637 10.11 -33.87 22.86
CA ASN A 637 8.91 -34.54 22.35
C ASN A 637 8.92 -34.69 20.80
N GLY A 638 10.12 -34.84 20.23
CA GLY A 638 10.36 -34.98 18.80
C GLY A 638 10.50 -36.43 18.36
N ALA A 639 10.10 -36.73 17.12
CA ALA A 639 10.24 -38.05 16.53
C ALA A 639 10.92 -37.96 15.16
N ILE A 640 11.89 -38.83 14.89
CA ILE A 640 12.50 -38.99 13.56
C ILE A 640 12.07 -40.34 13.01
N ASN A 641 11.35 -40.34 11.89
CA ASN A 641 10.98 -41.53 11.14
C ASN A 641 11.84 -41.60 9.88
N ASN A 642 12.90 -42.41 9.91
CA ASN A 642 13.76 -42.62 8.76
C ASN A 642 13.33 -43.86 7.98
N THR A 643 12.74 -43.66 6.80
CA THR A 643 12.34 -44.75 5.88
C THR A 643 13.28 -44.87 4.67
N ALA A 644 14.24 -43.95 4.55
CA ALA A 644 15.19 -43.88 3.45
C ALA A 644 16.63 -43.66 3.96
N ASN A 645 17.47 -42.89 3.26
CA ASN A 645 18.88 -42.73 3.64
C ASN A 645 19.03 -41.59 4.66
N PHE A 646 19.61 -41.91 5.82
CA PHE A 646 20.07 -40.95 6.81
C PHE A 646 21.59 -41.09 6.95
N THR A 647 22.35 -40.09 6.51
CA THR A 647 23.82 -40.16 6.48
C THR A 647 24.42 -39.19 7.49
N ALA A 648 25.07 -39.72 8.52
CA ALA A 648 25.90 -39.01 9.47
C ALA A 648 27.37 -39.04 9.02
N ASN A 649 27.90 -37.91 8.57
CA ASN A 649 29.25 -37.81 8.01
C ASN A 649 29.98 -36.58 8.55
N SER A 650 30.58 -36.72 9.73
CA SER A 650 31.42 -35.67 10.34
C SER A 650 32.72 -36.25 10.87
N ALA A 651 33.79 -35.45 10.82
CA ALA A 651 35.02 -35.72 11.56
C ALA A 651 34.89 -35.39 13.06
N GLY A 652 33.92 -34.54 13.42
CA GLY A 652 33.58 -34.21 14.80
C GLY A 652 32.43 -35.05 15.35
N VAL A 653 32.06 -34.80 16.60
CA VAL A 653 30.94 -35.48 17.25
C VAL A 653 29.61 -34.93 16.71
N LEU A 654 28.72 -35.83 16.29
CA LEU A 654 27.32 -35.54 15.99
C LEU A 654 26.44 -36.11 17.10
N GLN A 655 25.46 -35.34 17.58
CA GLN A 655 24.62 -35.77 18.70
C GLN A 655 23.14 -35.64 18.39
N VAL A 656 22.38 -36.69 18.72
CA VAL A 656 20.94 -36.63 18.93
C VAL A 656 20.71 -36.53 20.44
N VAL A 657 20.17 -35.42 20.90
CA VAL A 657 20.06 -35.10 22.34
C VAL A 657 18.59 -35.01 22.72
N GLY A 658 18.14 -35.86 23.64
CA GLY A 658 16.82 -35.72 24.25
C GLY A 658 16.84 -34.66 25.36
N ILE A 659 16.14 -33.56 25.14
CA ILE A 659 16.11 -32.39 26.03
C ILE A 659 14.76 -32.17 26.73
N GLY A 660 13.78 -33.02 26.44
CA GLY A 660 12.45 -33.04 27.07
C GLY A 660 11.49 -34.01 26.37
N GLY A 661 10.37 -34.33 27.01
CA GLY A 661 9.33 -35.19 26.44
C GLY A 661 9.78 -36.62 26.10
N VAL A 662 8.98 -37.30 25.27
CA VAL A 662 9.28 -38.66 24.77
C VAL A 662 9.87 -38.54 23.36
N ASN A 663 11.09 -39.05 23.18
CA ASN A 663 11.83 -38.88 21.93
C ASN A 663 12.14 -40.23 21.27
N THR A 664 11.87 -40.35 19.98
CA THR A 664 12.09 -41.60 19.22
C THR A 664 12.86 -41.35 17.93
N PHE A 665 13.77 -42.27 17.60
CA PHE A 665 14.38 -42.39 16.28
C PHE A 665 14.03 -43.77 15.72
N ASN A 666 13.14 -43.82 14.74
CA ASN A 666 12.68 -45.05 14.11
C ASN A 666 13.41 -45.23 12.78
N ASN A 667 14.33 -46.18 12.71
CA ASN A 667 15.09 -46.46 11.50
C ASN A 667 14.53 -47.69 10.77
N THR A 668 13.58 -47.48 9.85
CA THR A 668 13.10 -48.53 8.92
C THR A 668 13.85 -48.50 7.59
N GLY A 669 14.50 -47.38 7.26
CA GLY A 669 15.40 -47.21 6.11
C GLY A 669 16.84 -47.59 6.44
N THR A 670 17.79 -46.75 6.01
CA THR A 670 19.23 -46.93 6.25
C THR A 670 19.81 -45.75 7.04
N LEU A 671 20.46 -46.03 8.17
CA LEU A 671 21.31 -45.09 8.89
C LEU A 671 22.78 -45.40 8.54
N ASN A 672 23.43 -44.50 7.79
CA ASN A 672 24.83 -44.59 7.41
C ASN A 672 25.69 -43.70 8.31
N LYS A 673 26.75 -44.26 8.88
CA LYS A 673 27.76 -43.56 9.66
C LYS A 673 29.10 -43.63 8.94
N LEU A 674 29.49 -42.54 8.29
CA LEU A 674 30.63 -42.49 7.34
C LEU A 674 31.84 -41.72 7.85
N GLY A 675 31.63 -40.70 8.70
CA GLY A 675 32.72 -39.83 9.16
C GLY A 675 33.47 -40.42 10.35
N ALA A 676 34.73 -40.01 10.56
CA ALA A 676 35.59 -40.55 11.63
C ALA A 676 35.16 -40.15 13.05
N GLY A 677 34.37 -39.09 13.23
CA GLY A 677 33.90 -38.65 14.54
C GLY A 677 32.82 -39.56 15.13
N GLU A 678 32.41 -39.35 16.37
CA GLU A 678 31.40 -40.20 17.05
C GLU A 678 29.96 -39.73 16.77
N LEU A 679 29.03 -40.65 16.59
CA LEU A 679 27.58 -40.37 16.61
C LEU A 679 27.01 -40.77 17.98
N ARG A 680 26.49 -39.81 18.74
CA ARG A 680 25.96 -40.05 20.09
C ARG A 680 24.45 -39.86 20.14
N PHE A 681 23.75 -40.82 20.74
CA PHE A 681 22.40 -40.65 21.25
C PHE A 681 22.53 -40.44 22.76
N THR A 682 22.19 -39.24 23.21
CA THR A 682 22.34 -38.82 24.60
C THR A 682 21.09 -38.09 25.08
N PHE A 683 21.07 -37.71 26.35
CA PHE A 683 19.99 -36.95 26.94
C PHE A 683 20.49 -36.01 28.01
N SER A 684 19.87 -34.83 28.10
CA SER A 684 20.05 -33.91 29.23
C SER A 684 18.98 -34.11 30.30
N SER A 685 17.75 -34.44 29.88
CA SER A 685 16.60 -34.59 30.77
C SER A 685 15.69 -35.79 30.43
N SER A 686 15.63 -36.22 29.16
CA SER A 686 14.85 -37.40 28.74
C SER A 686 15.54 -38.19 27.62
N GLY A 687 15.51 -39.52 27.69
CA GLY A 687 16.18 -40.41 26.73
C GLY A 687 15.69 -40.26 25.28
N VAL A 688 16.54 -40.69 24.33
CA VAL A 688 16.16 -40.90 22.93
C VAL A 688 16.17 -42.41 22.66
N THR A 689 15.04 -42.97 22.25
CA THR A 689 14.95 -44.39 21.90
C THR A 689 15.22 -44.59 20.41
N LEU A 690 16.36 -45.19 20.07
CA LEU A 690 16.62 -45.69 18.72
C LEU A 690 16.04 -47.10 18.56
N LEU A 691 15.18 -47.29 17.57
CA LEU A 691 14.65 -48.58 17.10
C LEU A 691 15.18 -48.89 15.71
N ASN A 692 15.69 -50.10 15.49
CA ASN A 692 16.25 -50.49 14.20
C ASN A 692 15.59 -51.75 13.58
N PRO A 693 14.43 -51.60 12.92
CA PRO A 693 13.93 -52.61 12.00
C PRO A 693 14.56 -52.55 10.59
N GLY A 694 15.30 -51.48 10.27
CA GLY A 694 15.98 -51.26 8.99
C GLY A 694 17.47 -51.61 9.04
N THR A 695 18.29 -50.83 8.34
CA THR A 695 19.74 -51.04 8.25
C THR A 695 20.52 -49.96 9.01
N ILE A 696 21.51 -50.35 9.80
CA ILE A 696 22.56 -49.47 10.31
C ILE A 696 23.89 -49.90 9.69
N ASN A 697 24.54 -48.99 8.96
CA ASN A 697 25.86 -49.21 8.36
C ASN A 697 26.88 -48.28 9.02
N VAL A 698 27.87 -48.84 9.69
CA VAL A 698 28.97 -48.10 10.31
C VAL A 698 30.26 -48.36 9.53
N GLN A 699 30.66 -47.38 8.72
CA GLN A 699 31.85 -47.47 7.88
C GLN A 699 33.08 -46.84 8.52
N SER A 700 32.91 -45.88 9.43
CA SER A 700 33.98 -45.24 10.17
C SER A 700 33.47 -44.65 11.49
N GLY A 701 34.34 -44.58 12.50
CA GLY A 701 34.04 -44.09 13.85
C GLY A 701 32.97 -44.92 14.57
N ASP A 702 32.47 -44.39 15.68
CA ASP A 702 31.58 -45.12 16.59
C ASP A 702 30.17 -44.54 16.64
N ILE A 703 29.21 -45.37 17.05
CA ILE A 703 27.88 -44.96 17.52
C ILE A 703 27.77 -45.27 19.01
N ALA A 704 27.55 -44.26 19.85
CA ALA A 704 27.26 -44.45 21.26
C ALA A 704 25.77 -44.21 21.55
N LEU A 705 25.14 -45.20 22.18
CA LEU A 705 23.72 -45.22 22.53
C LEU A 705 23.55 -45.17 24.04
N ASN A 706 23.18 -44.01 24.56
CA ASN A 706 22.76 -43.85 25.95
C ASN A 706 21.24 -44.06 26.04
N GLN A 707 20.82 -45.33 25.95
CA GLN A 707 19.42 -45.74 26.10
C GLN A 707 19.33 -47.02 26.93
N ALA A 708 18.20 -47.23 27.61
CA ALA A 708 18.01 -48.37 28.50
C ALA A 708 18.07 -49.73 27.78
N ILE A 709 17.47 -49.82 26.60
CA ILE A 709 17.45 -51.00 25.75
C ILE A 709 17.60 -50.55 24.30
N PHE A 710 18.55 -51.12 23.57
CA PHE A 710 18.66 -51.02 22.11
C PHE A 710 18.21 -52.32 21.47
N THR A 711 17.11 -52.25 20.71
CA THR A 711 16.53 -53.39 19.98
C THR A 711 16.88 -53.30 18.50
N ASN A 712 17.55 -54.34 18.01
CA ASN A 712 17.82 -54.56 16.59
C ASN A 712 16.95 -55.70 16.07
N SER A 713 16.07 -55.40 15.13
CA SER A 713 15.29 -56.41 14.39
C SER A 713 15.54 -56.37 12.88
N GLY A 714 16.50 -55.55 12.45
CA GLY A 714 16.98 -55.46 11.07
C GLY A 714 18.48 -55.75 10.99
N SER A 715 19.19 -55.08 10.08
CA SER A 715 20.59 -55.38 9.77
C SER A 715 21.54 -54.34 10.36
N ILE A 716 22.62 -54.81 10.99
CA ILE A 716 23.74 -53.98 11.43
C ILE A 716 24.99 -54.43 10.66
N SER A 717 25.70 -53.50 10.06
CA SER A 717 26.99 -53.75 9.41
C SER A 717 28.07 -52.85 10.00
N LEU A 718 29.13 -53.46 10.54
CA LEU A 718 30.23 -52.79 11.21
C LEU A 718 31.54 -53.09 10.48
N LEU A 719 32.15 -52.07 9.87
CA LEU A 719 33.49 -52.20 9.29
C LEU A 719 34.56 -52.27 10.38
N ALA A 720 35.76 -52.71 9.99
CA ALA A 720 36.88 -52.83 10.92
C ALA A 720 37.18 -51.49 11.62
N GLY A 721 37.32 -51.52 12.93
CA GLY A 721 37.56 -50.35 13.77
C GLY A 721 36.35 -49.47 14.04
N SER A 722 35.13 -49.99 13.80
CA SER A 722 33.88 -49.33 14.17
C SER A 722 33.16 -50.06 15.31
N GLN A 723 32.43 -49.30 16.12
CA GLN A 723 31.67 -49.85 17.24
C GLN A 723 30.27 -49.26 17.36
N ILE A 724 29.32 -50.09 17.79
CA ILE A 724 28.08 -49.63 18.44
C ILE A 724 28.20 -49.92 19.94
N ALA A 725 28.21 -48.88 20.75
CA ALA A 725 28.33 -48.94 22.20
C ALA A 725 27.02 -48.58 22.89
N VAL A 726 26.41 -49.52 23.61
CA VAL A 726 25.15 -49.36 24.33
C VAL A 726 25.42 -49.26 25.82
N THR A 727 24.99 -48.16 26.45
CA THR A 727 25.10 -47.98 27.92
C THR A 727 24.00 -48.72 28.69
N GLY A 728 22.99 -49.24 27.98
CA GLY A 728 21.97 -50.14 28.50
C GLY A 728 22.11 -51.56 27.94
N ALA A 729 21.01 -52.29 27.84
CA ALA A 729 20.98 -53.64 27.28
C ALA A 729 20.95 -53.60 25.74
N PHE A 730 21.58 -54.59 25.12
CA PHE A 730 21.47 -54.86 23.69
C PHE A 730 20.58 -56.08 23.46
N VAL A 731 19.63 -55.98 22.54
CA VAL A 731 18.76 -57.09 22.14
C VAL A 731 18.76 -57.16 20.62
N GLN A 732 19.36 -58.22 20.06
CA GLN A 732 19.11 -58.64 18.69
C GLN A 732 17.99 -59.69 18.70
N THR A 733 16.96 -59.49 17.87
CA THR A 733 15.87 -60.44 17.70
C THR A 733 16.21 -61.52 16.66
N ASP A 734 15.42 -62.58 16.59
CA ASP A 734 15.46 -63.64 15.57
C ASP A 734 15.50 -63.13 14.10
N THR A 735 14.85 -62.01 13.79
CA THR A 735 14.93 -61.39 12.44
C THR A 735 16.14 -60.48 12.25
N GLY A 736 16.91 -60.22 13.30
CA GLY A 736 18.06 -59.32 13.26
C GLY A 736 19.30 -59.98 12.66
N SER A 737 20.16 -59.18 12.05
CA SER A 737 21.47 -59.64 11.57
C SER A 737 22.60 -58.69 11.97
N LEU A 738 23.77 -59.27 12.26
CA LEU A 738 25.01 -58.56 12.55
C LEU A 738 26.09 -58.97 11.55
N THR A 739 26.62 -58.02 10.79
CA THR A 739 27.82 -58.18 9.98
C THR A 739 28.99 -57.48 10.63
N THR A 740 30.09 -58.21 10.84
CA THR A 740 31.34 -57.69 11.41
C THR A 740 32.50 -57.91 10.44
N GLN A 741 33.34 -56.89 10.28
CA GLN A 741 34.60 -57.00 9.54
C GLN A 741 35.79 -57.02 10.50
N LEU A 742 36.73 -57.94 10.25
CA LEU A 742 37.93 -58.16 11.05
C LEU A 742 39.17 -57.70 10.27
N ALA A 743 40.03 -56.90 10.89
CA ALA A 743 41.32 -56.47 10.32
C ALA A 743 42.54 -56.80 11.22
N GLY A 744 42.29 -57.36 12.40
CA GLY A 744 43.28 -57.62 13.44
C GLY A 744 42.58 -58.20 14.67
N THR A 745 43.31 -58.51 15.74
CA THR A 745 42.74 -59.07 16.98
C THR A 745 42.49 -58.02 18.06
N ALA A 746 43.03 -56.81 17.89
CA ALA A 746 42.77 -55.75 18.84
C ALA A 746 41.33 -55.24 18.69
N ALA A 747 40.77 -54.79 19.80
CA ALA A 747 39.46 -54.17 19.91
C ALA A 747 39.11 -53.17 18.79
N ASN A 748 40.08 -52.33 18.41
CA ASN A 748 39.96 -51.27 17.41
C ASN A 748 40.22 -51.75 15.96
N ASP A 749 40.44 -53.04 15.75
CA ASP A 749 40.57 -53.64 14.42
C ASP A 749 39.30 -54.40 14.00
N LEU A 750 38.27 -54.39 14.86
CA LEU A 750 37.02 -55.13 14.69
C LEU A 750 35.85 -54.18 14.45
N GLY A 751 34.90 -54.60 13.63
CA GLY A 751 33.52 -54.13 13.75
C GLY A 751 32.85 -54.83 14.94
N ARG A 752 32.39 -54.11 15.96
CA ARG A 752 31.89 -54.76 17.19
C ARG A 752 30.71 -54.08 17.87
N MET A 753 29.92 -54.87 18.57
CA MET A 753 28.84 -54.41 19.45
C MET A 753 29.27 -54.57 20.91
N THR A 754 29.08 -53.53 21.72
CA THR A 754 29.33 -53.60 23.17
C THR A 754 28.12 -53.09 23.94
N SER A 755 27.75 -53.79 25.00
CA SER A 755 26.70 -53.44 25.95
C SER A 755 27.30 -53.38 27.36
N THR A 756 26.90 -52.42 28.19
CA THR A 756 27.30 -52.42 29.61
C THR A 756 26.38 -53.31 30.46
N LEU A 757 25.17 -53.62 29.98
CA LEU A 757 24.22 -54.53 30.60
C LEU A 757 24.13 -55.85 29.82
N THR A 758 23.03 -56.58 29.93
CA THR A 758 22.84 -57.84 29.20
C THR A 758 22.89 -57.59 27.70
N ALA A 759 23.57 -58.49 26.97
CA ALA A 759 23.50 -58.60 25.53
C ALA A 759 22.74 -59.89 25.18
N THR A 760 21.54 -59.74 24.61
CA THR A 760 20.74 -60.85 24.10
C THR A 760 20.97 -60.96 22.60
N ILE A 761 21.35 -62.13 22.12
CA ILE A 761 21.62 -62.41 20.71
C ILE A 761 20.75 -63.56 20.19
N GLU A 762 20.16 -63.32 19.03
CA GLU A 762 19.41 -64.25 18.19
C GLU A 762 19.69 -63.88 16.72
N GLY A 763 19.09 -64.58 15.75
CA GLY A 763 19.23 -64.26 14.34
C GLY A 763 20.62 -64.50 13.79
N ASP A 764 21.03 -63.73 12.78
CA ASP A 764 22.19 -64.07 11.96
C ASP A 764 23.46 -63.29 12.34
N LEU A 765 24.60 -63.95 12.25
CA LEU A 765 25.93 -63.35 12.29
C LEU A 765 26.68 -63.63 10.98
N THR A 766 27.28 -62.61 10.39
CA THR A 766 28.22 -62.74 9.27
C THR A 766 29.56 -62.09 9.64
N ALA A 767 30.64 -62.86 9.55
CA ALA A 767 31.99 -62.35 9.72
C ALA A 767 32.71 -62.25 8.37
N THR A 768 33.43 -61.15 8.16
CA THR A 768 34.22 -60.89 6.95
C THR A 768 35.63 -60.45 7.31
N LEU A 769 36.59 -60.64 6.42
CA LEU A 769 37.96 -60.15 6.59
C LEU A 769 38.16 -58.88 5.76
N LEU A 770 38.85 -57.89 6.31
CA LEU A 770 39.37 -56.78 5.53
C LEU A 770 40.46 -57.31 4.58
N GLY A 771 40.48 -56.82 3.34
CA GLY A 771 41.43 -57.28 2.32
C GLY A 771 42.88 -57.24 2.81
N GLY A 772 43.56 -58.38 2.77
CA GLY A 772 44.95 -58.53 3.22
C GLY A 772 45.13 -58.98 4.67
N PHE A 773 44.08 -59.02 5.50
CA PHE A 773 44.16 -59.61 6.82
C PHE A 773 44.08 -61.13 6.76
N ASN A 774 45.06 -61.81 7.35
CA ASN A 774 45.11 -63.27 7.48
C ASN A 774 45.21 -63.67 8.97
N PRO A 775 44.10 -64.08 9.59
CA PRO A 775 44.07 -64.52 10.98
C PRO A 775 45.12 -65.59 11.29
N GLN A 776 45.74 -65.49 12.46
CA GLN A 776 46.67 -66.47 12.98
C GLN A 776 45.95 -67.51 13.83
N ARG A 777 46.55 -68.70 13.92
CA ARG A 777 45.99 -69.80 14.73
C ARG A 777 45.84 -69.34 16.18
N PHE A 778 44.64 -69.54 16.73
CA PHE A 778 44.18 -69.14 18.06
C PHE A 778 43.86 -67.65 18.23
N ASP A 779 43.80 -66.88 17.14
CA ASP A 779 43.26 -65.52 17.18
C ASP A 779 41.80 -65.55 17.64
N ARG A 780 41.47 -64.56 18.49
CA ARG A 780 40.17 -64.39 19.11
C ARG A 780 39.63 -63.00 18.82
N PHE A 781 38.34 -62.91 18.51
CA PHE A 781 37.68 -61.67 18.12
C PHE A 781 36.39 -61.48 18.92
N ASP A 782 36.37 -60.52 19.83
CA ASP A 782 35.21 -60.18 20.65
C ASP A 782 34.23 -59.31 19.84
N ILE A 783 33.22 -59.96 19.27
CA ILE A 783 32.27 -59.33 18.34
C ILE A 783 31.06 -58.72 19.05
N VAL A 784 30.63 -59.33 20.15
CA VAL A 784 29.52 -58.90 21.02
C VAL A 784 29.97 -59.04 22.45
N THR A 785 29.92 -57.97 23.23
CA THR A 785 30.24 -57.99 24.67
C THR A 785 29.09 -57.40 25.49
N GLY A 786 28.91 -57.91 26.70
CA GLY A 786 27.89 -57.50 27.66
C GLY A 786 28.36 -57.73 29.10
N SER A 787 27.60 -57.31 30.11
CA SER A 787 27.79 -57.81 31.50
C SER A 787 27.39 -59.28 31.62
N THR A 788 26.41 -59.69 30.82
CA THR A 788 25.98 -61.08 30.62
C THR A 788 25.57 -61.26 29.16
N LEU A 789 25.90 -62.40 28.56
CA LEU A 789 25.42 -62.81 27.25
C LEU A 789 24.29 -63.82 27.41
N VAL A 790 23.20 -63.63 26.68
CA VAL A 790 22.05 -64.54 26.64
C VAL A 790 21.73 -64.88 25.19
N GLY A 791 21.49 -66.16 24.91
CA GLY A 791 21.18 -66.65 23.57
C GLY A 791 22.41 -66.99 22.73
N THR A 792 22.15 -67.41 21.49
CA THR A 792 23.13 -67.76 20.46
C THR A 792 22.61 -67.26 19.12
N PHE A 793 23.50 -66.96 18.17
CA PHE A 793 23.06 -66.71 16.79
C PHE A 793 22.46 -68.00 16.19
N ASP A 794 21.37 -67.85 15.44
CA ASP A 794 20.68 -68.92 14.73
C ASP A 794 21.52 -69.41 13.55
N THR A 795 22.14 -68.48 12.82
CA THR A 795 23.13 -68.81 11.80
C THR A 795 24.41 -68.00 11.95
N VAL A 796 25.54 -68.63 11.64
CA VAL A 796 26.85 -67.98 11.61
C VAL A 796 27.53 -68.26 10.28
N THR A 797 27.76 -67.20 9.51
CA THR A 797 28.53 -67.25 8.26
C THR A 797 29.95 -66.80 8.52
N PHE A 798 30.90 -67.71 8.32
CA PHE A 798 32.33 -67.45 8.51
C PHE A 798 33.02 -67.05 7.20
N PRO A 799 34.15 -66.31 7.27
CA PRO A 799 35.07 -66.19 6.14
C PRO A 799 35.63 -67.56 5.74
N ALA A 800 36.18 -67.65 4.52
CA ALA A 800 36.94 -68.83 4.12
C ALA A 800 38.12 -69.06 5.08
N ALA A 801 38.31 -70.32 5.53
CA ALA A 801 39.43 -70.72 6.36
C ALA A 801 40.58 -71.26 5.48
N ALA A 802 41.83 -71.09 5.95
CA ALA A 802 42.98 -71.74 5.33
C ALA A 802 42.94 -73.27 5.56
N ALA A 803 43.71 -74.02 4.77
CA ALA A 803 43.83 -75.47 4.96
C ALA A 803 44.24 -75.83 6.40
N ASN A 804 43.63 -76.86 6.97
CA ASN A 804 43.81 -77.30 8.37
C ASN A 804 43.45 -76.25 9.44
N ARG A 805 42.66 -75.24 9.07
CA ARG A 805 42.07 -74.25 9.98
C ARG A 805 40.55 -74.28 9.87
N LYS A 806 39.89 -73.83 10.93
CA LYS A 806 38.44 -73.61 10.96
C LYS A 806 38.14 -72.34 11.74
N TRP A 807 36.95 -71.80 11.50
CA TRP A 807 36.33 -70.83 12.37
C TRP A 807 35.38 -71.53 13.33
N ALA A 808 35.31 -71.02 14.55
CA ALA A 808 34.30 -71.38 15.52
C ALA A 808 33.77 -70.10 16.19
N ILE A 809 32.57 -70.18 16.75
CA ILE A 809 32.05 -69.19 17.67
C ILE A 809 32.00 -69.79 19.07
N VAL A 810 32.56 -69.06 20.04
CA VAL A 810 32.60 -69.44 21.45
C VAL A 810 31.74 -68.45 22.22
N TYR A 811 30.71 -68.98 22.88
CA TYR A 811 29.84 -68.20 23.75
C TYR A 811 30.34 -68.32 25.19
N GLN A 812 30.76 -67.21 25.77
CA GLN A 812 31.12 -67.11 27.19
C GLN A 812 30.04 -66.34 27.93
N THR A 813 30.13 -66.30 29.26
CA THR A 813 29.14 -65.62 30.11
C THR A 813 28.93 -64.15 29.77
N ASN A 814 29.91 -63.47 29.16
CA ASN A 814 29.88 -62.03 28.91
C ASN A 814 30.21 -61.62 27.46
N ARG A 815 30.43 -62.59 26.54
CA ARG A 815 30.79 -62.29 25.15
C ARG A 815 30.51 -63.43 24.18
N ALA A 816 30.14 -63.07 22.96
CA ALA A 816 30.28 -63.94 21.79
C ALA A 816 31.62 -63.64 21.13
N GLN A 817 32.44 -64.66 20.93
CA GLN A 817 33.80 -64.53 20.44
C GLN A 817 34.01 -65.46 19.24
N LEU A 818 34.54 -64.92 18.15
CA LEU A 818 35.04 -65.76 17.05
C LEU A 818 36.43 -66.29 17.41
N LEU A 819 36.66 -67.56 17.14
CA LEU A 819 37.94 -68.24 17.33
C LEU A 819 38.40 -68.79 15.98
N TYR A 820 39.57 -68.37 15.52
CA TYR A 820 40.22 -69.00 14.37
C TYR A 820 41.21 -70.05 14.85
N THR A 821 40.90 -71.33 14.67
CA THR A 821 41.66 -72.44 15.29
C THR A 821 41.97 -73.55 14.28
N SER A 822 42.63 -74.61 14.74
CA SER A 822 42.86 -75.80 13.94
C SER A 822 41.58 -76.63 13.80
N ILE A 823 41.42 -77.33 12.68
CA ILE A 823 40.37 -78.35 12.53
C ILE A 823 40.43 -79.44 13.64
N ALA A 824 41.59 -79.61 14.28
CA ALA A 824 41.80 -80.56 15.37
C ALA A 824 41.46 -80.04 16.79
N ASP A 825 41.18 -78.74 16.94
CA ASP A 825 40.61 -78.18 18.17
C ASP A 825 39.10 -78.44 18.16
N TRP A 826 38.70 -79.67 18.48
CA TRP A 826 37.32 -80.14 18.28
C TRP A 826 36.35 -79.47 19.24
N ASP A 827 36.78 -79.26 20.50
CA ASP A 827 35.94 -78.66 21.54
C ASP A 827 35.91 -77.12 21.50
N ASN A 828 36.69 -76.51 20.59
CA ASN A 828 36.83 -75.07 20.40
C ASN A 828 37.34 -74.36 21.68
N SER A 829 38.11 -75.05 22.52
CA SER A 829 38.74 -74.47 23.71
C SER A 829 39.83 -73.45 23.35
N GLY A 830 40.39 -73.54 22.14
CA GLY A 830 41.56 -72.78 21.71
C GLY A 830 42.87 -73.41 22.17
N THR A 831 42.83 -74.67 22.62
CA THR A 831 44.01 -75.50 22.89
C THR A 831 43.86 -76.83 22.19
N ILE A 832 44.96 -77.52 21.86
CA ILE A 832 44.90 -78.86 21.28
C ILE A 832 45.48 -79.85 22.28
N GLY A 833 44.66 -80.77 22.75
CA GLY A 833 45.00 -81.75 23.76
C GLY A 833 44.11 -82.99 23.72
N SER A 834 44.21 -83.82 24.76
CA SER A 834 43.41 -85.04 24.87
C SER A 834 41.91 -84.78 25.05
N ALA A 835 41.53 -83.57 25.48
CA ALA A 835 40.14 -83.14 25.55
C ALA A 835 39.47 -83.14 24.17
N ASP A 836 40.17 -82.68 23.13
CA ASP A 836 39.69 -82.72 21.74
C ASP A 836 39.44 -84.13 21.24
N ILE A 837 40.35 -85.06 21.56
CA ILE A 837 40.17 -86.48 21.22
C ILE A 837 38.92 -87.02 21.90
N THR A 838 38.75 -86.71 23.18
CA THR A 838 37.61 -87.17 23.97
C THR A 838 36.30 -86.62 23.39
N ALA A 839 36.27 -85.34 23.03
CA ALA A 839 35.12 -84.66 22.45
C ALA A 839 34.80 -85.17 21.03
N PHE A 840 35.83 -85.39 20.20
CA PHE A 840 35.67 -85.97 18.86
C PHE A 840 35.10 -87.39 18.94
N LEU A 841 35.68 -88.25 19.78
CA LEU A 841 35.18 -89.62 19.96
C LEU A 841 33.75 -89.64 20.51
N ALA A 842 33.40 -88.72 21.41
CA ALA A 842 32.03 -88.60 21.90
C ALA A 842 31.04 -88.22 20.78
N ALA A 843 31.40 -87.26 19.92
CA ALA A 843 30.61 -86.90 18.75
C ALA A 843 30.50 -88.06 17.75
N TRP A 844 31.61 -88.77 17.51
CA TRP A 844 31.67 -89.94 16.64
C TRP A 844 30.78 -91.08 17.13
N PHE A 845 30.79 -91.40 18.43
CA PHE A 845 29.85 -92.38 18.99
C PHE A 845 28.39 -91.92 18.90
N ALA A 846 28.13 -90.63 19.09
CA ALA A 846 26.79 -90.07 18.95
C ALA A 846 26.27 -90.17 17.50
N ASP A 847 27.13 -89.92 16.52
CA ASP A 847 26.82 -90.10 15.09
C ASP A 847 26.42 -91.53 14.77
N LEU A 848 27.18 -92.51 15.27
CA LEU A 848 26.87 -93.94 15.07
C LEU A 848 25.53 -94.35 15.68
N GLN A 849 25.08 -93.68 16.75
CA GLN A 849 23.83 -93.97 17.44
C GLN A 849 22.64 -93.23 16.83
N ASN A 850 22.84 -91.98 16.43
CA ASN A 850 21.78 -91.07 16.03
C ASN A 850 21.72 -90.83 14.52
N ASN A 851 22.62 -91.46 13.75
CA ASN A 851 22.72 -91.32 12.30
C ASN A 851 22.95 -89.86 11.86
N THR A 852 23.72 -89.11 12.65
CA THR A 852 24.22 -87.77 12.34
C THR A 852 25.60 -87.85 11.67
N LEU A 853 26.07 -86.74 11.08
CA LEU A 853 27.37 -86.63 10.40
C LEU A 853 28.24 -85.53 11.02
N ILE A 854 28.13 -85.32 12.34
CA ILE A 854 28.84 -84.25 13.05
C ILE A 854 30.35 -84.54 13.09
N ALA A 855 30.73 -85.82 13.18
CA ALA A 855 32.10 -86.31 13.25
C ALA A 855 32.61 -86.96 11.94
N ASP A 856 31.90 -86.77 10.82
CA ASP A 856 32.41 -87.05 9.47
C ASP A 856 33.50 -86.02 9.13
N PHE A 857 34.71 -86.34 9.55
CA PHE A 857 35.87 -85.44 9.51
C PHE A 857 36.49 -85.41 8.12
N ASP A 858 36.46 -86.53 7.40
CA ASP A 858 37.00 -86.63 6.04
C ASP A 858 35.99 -86.20 4.95
N HIS A 859 34.75 -85.90 5.35
CA HIS A 859 33.65 -85.40 4.51
C HIS A 859 33.23 -86.39 3.41
N ASN A 860 33.29 -87.69 3.69
CA ASN A 860 32.86 -88.73 2.75
C ASN A 860 31.35 -89.05 2.83
N ASN A 861 30.60 -88.31 3.65
CA ASN A 861 29.18 -88.48 3.99
C ASN A 861 28.88 -89.74 4.81
N THR A 862 29.86 -90.30 5.51
CA THR A 862 29.70 -91.44 6.45
C THR A 862 30.60 -91.27 7.66
N THR A 863 30.11 -91.54 8.86
CA THR A 863 30.93 -91.53 10.07
C THR A 863 31.50 -92.94 10.35
N GLY A 864 32.82 -93.12 10.20
CA GLY A 864 33.52 -94.40 10.29
C GLY A 864 34.92 -94.32 10.88
N SER A 865 35.69 -95.40 10.82
CA SER A 865 37.06 -95.44 11.36
C SER A 865 38.06 -94.61 10.56
N SER A 866 37.74 -94.26 9.30
CA SER A 866 38.53 -93.32 8.50
C SER A 866 38.54 -91.93 9.11
N ASP A 867 37.42 -91.48 9.67
CA ASP A 867 37.31 -90.17 10.35
C ASP A 867 38.19 -90.08 11.59
N ILE A 868 38.25 -91.16 12.39
CA ILE A 868 39.17 -91.23 13.53
C ILE A 868 40.62 -91.08 13.05
N THR A 869 40.98 -91.76 11.96
CA THR A 869 42.32 -91.70 11.40
C THR A 869 42.63 -90.30 10.86
N ALA A 870 41.68 -89.68 10.16
CA ALA A 870 41.81 -88.34 9.60
C ALA A 870 41.91 -87.27 10.71
N PHE A 871 41.07 -87.36 11.74
CA PHE A 871 41.09 -86.48 12.91
C PHE A 871 42.42 -86.62 13.69
N LEU A 872 42.84 -87.84 14.03
CA LEU A 872 44.11 -88.06 14.75
C LEU A 872 45.31 -87.58 13.94
N THR A 873 45.27 -87.74 12.60
CA THR A 873 46.31 -87.20 11.71
C THR A 873 46.37 -85.68 11.78
N ALA A 874 45.21 -85.00 11.70
CA ALA A 874 45.13 -83.56 11.85
C ALA A 874 45.56 -83.10 13.26
N TRP A 875 45.22 -83.86 14.31
CA TRP A 875 45.56 -83.57 15.70
C TRP A 875 47.06 -83.70 15.98
N PHE A 876 47.71 -84.78 15.55
CA PHE A 876 49.17 -84.93 15.65
C PHE A 876 49.90 -83.86 14.84
N PHE A 877 49.42 -83.54 13.63
CA PHE A 877 49.96 -82.44 12.82
C PHE A 877 49.88 -81.11 13.57
N ALA A 878 48.76 -80.85 14.24
CA ALA A 878 48.54 -79.59 14.95
C ALA A 878 49.32 -79.48 16.27
N LEU A 879 49.76 -80.58 16.90
CA LEU A 879 50.66 -80.59 18.07
C LEU A 879 52.13 -80.33 17.72
N GLY A 880 52.58 -80.66 16.51
CA GLY A 880 53.98 -80.56 16.08
C GLY A 880 54.49 -79.16 15.74
N GLY A 881 53.68 -78.11 15.89
CA GLY A 881 54.08 -76.71 15.66
C GLY A 881 54.22 -76.31 14.18
N GLY A 882 53.33 -76.81 13.30
CA GLY A 882 53.21 -76.35 11.91
C GLY A 882 52.58 -74.97 11.75
#